data_AF-A0A2D6DZB6-F1
#
_entry.id   AF-A0A2D6DZB6-F1
#
_cell.length_a   1.000
_cell.length_b   1.000
_cell.length_c   1.000
_cell.angle_alpha   90.00
_cell.angle_beta   90.00
_cell.angle_gamma   90.00
#
_symmetry.space_group_name_H-M   'P 1'
#
loop_
_entity.id
_entity.type
_entity.pdbx_description
1 polymer ?
#
loop_
_entity_poly.entity_id
_entity_poly.type
_entity_poly.pdbx_seq_one_letter_code
_entity_poly.pdbx_strand_id
1 'polypeptide(L)'
;MNSTRLASIFGVIGLALVILALGQEEASPRGKLQGDSLESEVARELQDVSAAAEQVLEEARRLVSRLGDDSFKVREAATQSLWDLGDVGIDAIREGVEADDPEISYRSRIVLRRIMTGITSETPPEIVELVQRYFRSGPEVKKAIFQELLNAEAYMQMLRLYRFEESEEARKVCGELVEKAVLPLTLRELVEGRRGEAEAILRLAPRGEENNRRLACLLRMNRELDDEIAKGDGTFVLGDDGMVTEATREAAETQLALLRSAGRLVDSRALAEKLGRSDVVAVMALLEGDPEPYLQWCMDRPRESAIVRVHAETVLRRWQLDHEESDRLMEQMAKEASGDGEDEEKRGAVLSLLLNGNVDVGLPLLFRMNKDSAFTYYDTVELPEKALQVFGYTGTEENRRKWLKERFDAMATDWSDSEEERYEVLTIASFLHTRGEQEESIKIMERLSELASKDGFSNWLEFIGRLNDLGGSLYELAFLVSSKRLTADSKDRDDLRVVSHLFGEGDSAPRLWGFLEGVEEEKAKRILLLGALYGIVHMDDAKLRAALKILEVKAGEEEEQQQILGDLLEAAEARDEAMVSVSLLENLAKDDPDMKWGKKLAAKYGQVSEWGKAVSKLREVIEKEPTNMRYLAYYGGALARTGNDGDARESLEKVETFSLDEPIRLLRMALDVNSSGAVAKAGDYWRKLLITGGPADWYWQTAASYFSKQARNNKQWRVAAAFAEVDAMQYLKGRSTFINPVSFIRKRFIADLYRGLALHDEGNQEEANKLFRSSFEILNGDGILADDYFPLLREAGLIAEHDRNFRIVYGRLAKSIEAYPKAHNTYNSAAWMASRACRELPDAMQKIERALAMRPRQAAYLDTMAEVWFAKQDRSKAVEWSRKAVRDSFHGGSGSEAGVGLREQYDRFISGEFPVP
;
A
#
# COMPACT_ATOMS: atom_id res chain seq x y z
N MET A 1 30.77 -33.52 2.69
CA MET A 1 32.14 -32.95 2.76
C MET A 1 32.01 -31.67 3.58
N ASN A 2 32.12 -31.78 4.91
CA ASN A 2 33.34 -31.44 5.69
C ASN A 2 33.84 -30.03 5.37
N SER A 3 33.51 -29.04 6.21
CA SER A 3 34.38 -28.53 7.30
C SER A 3 35.43 -27.56 6.72
N THR A 4 35.53 -26.30 7.13
CA THR A 4 36.01 -25.91 8.47
C THR A 4 35.68 -24.46 8.83
N ARG A 5 35.33 -24.26 10.10
CA ARG A 5 35.36 -23.00 10.86
C ARG A 5 36.79 -22.62 11.26
N LEU A 6 37.05 -21.33 11.44
CA LEU A 6 38.00 -20.68 12.38
C LEU A 6 37.59 -19.19 12.41
N ALA A 7 36.87 -18.62 13.38
CA ALA A 7 37.00 -18.50 14.84
C ALA A 7 38.20 -17.67 15.30
N SER A 8 37.89 -16.61 16.10
CA SER A 8 38.69 -15.97 17.18
C SER A 8 39.22 -14.55 16.86
N ILE A 9 39.23 -13.50 17.72
CA ILE A 9 38.70 -13.17 19.07
C ILE A 9 39.23 -11.75 19.49
N PHE A 10 38.42 -10.95 20.22
CA PHE A 10 38.74 -9.82 21.16
C PHE A 10 39.38 -8.50 20.62
N GLY A 11 39.11 -7.30 21.17
CA GLY A 11 38.37 -6.91 22.38
C GLY A 11 38.31 -5.39 22.64
N VAL A 12 37.53 -5.06 23.68
CA VAL A 12 37.02 -3.78 24.23
C VAL A 12 38.08 -2.82 24.83
N ILE A 13 37.73 -1.51 24.90
CA ILE A 13 37.91 -0.46 25.96
C ILE A 13 38.01 0.91 25.22
N GLY A 14 37.27 2.00 25.45
CA GLY A 14 36.47 2.51 26.56
C GLY A 14 37.08 3.84 27.07
N LEU A 15 36.42 5.01 26.89
CA LEU A 15 36.33 6.08 27.91
C LEU A 15 35.42 7.25 27.48
N ALA A 16 34.66 7.74 28.45
CA ALA A 16 33.72 8.84 28.42
C ALA A 16 34.38 10.18 28.79
N LEU A 17 33.72 11.30 28.48
CA LEU A 17 33.69 12.47 29.36
C LEU A 17 32.43 13.32 29.11
N VAL A 18 31.67 13.45 30.21
CA VAL A 18 30.49 14.27 30.44
C VAL A 18 30.94 15.61 31.02
N ILE A 19 30.36 16.73 30.60
CA ILE A 19 30.13 17.89 31.48
C ILE A 19 28.70 18.41 31.24
N LEU A 20 27.97 18.47 32.36
CA LEU A 20 26.61 18.98 32.57
C LEU A 20 26.59 20.48 32.89
N ALA A 21 25.41 21.09 32.67
CA ALA A 21 24.69 22.05 33.54
C ALA A 21 24.33 23.40 32.87
N LEU A 22 23.18 24.06 33.06
CA LEU A 22 21.83 23.82 33.63
C LEU A 22 21.03 25.15 33.49
N GLY A 23 19.68 25.08 33.39
CA GLY A 23 18.70 26.15 33.74
C GLY A 23 18.22 27.04 32.58
N GLN A 24 16.98 26.95 32.08
CA GLN A 24 15.62 27.24 32.62
C GLN A 24 15.11 28.69 32.45
N GLU A 25 13.89 28.75 31.86
CA GLU A 25 12.78 29.72 31.98
C GLU A 25 12.62 30.95 31.06
N GLU A 26 11.57 30.82 30.22
CA GLU A 26 10.42 31.72 29.95
C GLU A 26 10.52 33.11 29.25
N ALA A 27 9.67 33.19 28.21
CA ALA A 27 8.82 34.29 27.75
C ALA A 27 9.40 35.55 27.04
N SER A 28 8.90 35.75 25.81
CA SER A 28 8.96 36.95 24.95
C SER A 28 8.43 38.24 25.64
N PRO A 29 8.73 39.49 25.20
CA PRO A 29 8.57 39.91 23.79
C PRO A 29 9.63 40.87 23.20
N ARG A 30 9.78 40.76 21.86
CA ARG A 30 10.32 41.72 20.89
C ARG A 30 11.01 42.99 21.44
N GLY A 31 12.33 43.01 21.39
CA GLY A 31 13.17 44.21 21.43
C GLY A 31 14.25 44.13 20.35
N LYS A 32 14.30 45.14 19.46
CA LYS A 32 15.30 45.32 18.41
C LYS A 32 16.72 45.23 18.97
N LEU A 33 17.54 44.25 18.56
CA LEU A 33 19.00 44.32 18.69
C LEU A 33 19.73 43.55 17.58
N GLN A 34 20.60 44.32 16.89
CA GLN A 34 21.91 43.98 16.32
C GLN A 34 22.07 42.69 15.48
N GLY A 35 22.00 42.87 14.15
CA GLY A 35 22.42 41.89 13.14
C GLY A 35 23.90 41.98 12.71
N ASP A 36 24.70 42.87 13.30
CA ASP A 36 26.06 43.14 12.79
C ASP A 36 27.15 42.14 13.23
N SER A 37 26.92 41.29 14.24
CA SER A 37 27.97 40.35 14.71
C SER A 37 27.99 39.02 13.95
N LEU A 38 26.82 38.50 13.55
CA LEU A 38 26.68 37.23 12.82
C LEU A 38 27.09 37.36 11.34
N GLU A 39 26.82 38.49 10.69
CA GLU A 39 27.34 38.76 9.34
C GLU A 39 28.87 38.86 9.33
N SER A 40 29.48 39.32 10.43
CA SER A 40 30.94 39.45 10.54
C SER A 40 31.65 38.12 10.81
N GLU A 41 31.02 37.20 11.53
CA GLU A 41 31.56 35.85 11.79
C GLU A 41 31.42 34.96 10.56
N VAL A 42 30.28 35.01 9.86
CA VAL A 42 30.08 34.27 8.61
C VAL A 42 31.00 34.81 7.50
N ALA A 43 31.20 36.13 7.42
CA ALA A 43 32.17 36.72 6.48
C ALA A 43 33.62 36.35 6.82
N ARG A 44 33.96 36.16 8.10
CA ARG A 44 35.28 35.69 8.54
C ARG A 44 35.51 34.21 8.27
N GLU A 45 34.52 33.36 8.54
CA GLU A 45 34.58 31.93 8.19
C GLU A 45 34.66 31.73 6.68
N LEU A 46 33.92 32.51 5.89
CA LEU A 46 34.03 32.50 4.42
C LEU A 46 35.41 33.00 3.93
N GLN A 47 36.03 33.97 4.62
CA GLN A 47 37.39 34.41 4.33
C GLN A 47 38.46 33.37 4.73
N ASP A 48 38.31 32.70 5.88
CA ASP A 48 39.26 31.67 6.33
C ASP A 48 39.16 30.40 5.47
N VAL A 49 37.94 30.01 5.03
CA VAL A 49 37.74 28.90 4.08
C VAL A 49 38.32 29.26 2.70
N SER A 50 38.14 30.50 2.24
CA SER A 50 38.76 30.99 1.00
C SER A 50 40.29 31.00 1.10
N ALA A 51 40.85 31.45 2.21
CA ALA A 51 42.30 31.51 2.42
C ALA A 51 42.94 30.12 2.55
N ALA A 52 42.24 29.16 3.18
CA ALA A 52 42.68 27.76 3.26
C ALA A 52 42.64 27.07 1.89
N ALA A 53 41.59 27.30 1.09
CA ALA A 53 41.50 26.77 -0.27
C ALA A 53 42.63 27.31 -1.17
N GLU A 54 42.97 28.59 -1.02
CA GLU A 54 44.05 29.25 -1.77
C GLU A 54 45.44 28.74 -1.35
N GLN A 55 45.64 28.42 -0.06
CA GLN A 55 46.86 27.76 0.42
C GLN A 55 47.05 26.35 -0.15
N VAL A 56 45.99 25.54 -0.18
CA VAL A 56 46.06 24.17 -0.71
C VAL A 56 46.28 24.19 -2.23
N LEU A 57 45.68 25.14 -2.95
CA LEU A 57 45.92 25.33 -4.37
C LEU A 57 47.38 25.72 -4.65
N GLU A 58 47.96 26.60 -3.84
CA GLU A 58 49.36 27.01 -3.95
C GLU A 58 50.34 25.86 -3.61
N GLU A 59 49.99 25.02 -2.64
CA GLU A 59 50.71 23.78 -2.35
C GLU A 59 50.65 22.79 -3.52
N ALA A 60 49.46 22.61 -4.13
CA ALA A 60 49.29 21.79 -5.31
C ALA A 60 50.14 22.31 -6.49
N ARG A 61 50.14 23.63 -6.76
CA ARG A 61 51.00 24.25 -7.79
C ARG A 61 52.48 24.01 -7.54
N ARG A 62 52.93 24.09 -6.28
CA ARG A 62 54.31 23.75 -5.91
C ARG A 62 54.63 22.29 -6.20
N LEU A 63 53.73 21.37 -5.87
CA LEU A 63 53.94 19.95 -6.18
C LEU A 63 53.95 19.70 -7.69
N VAL A 64 53.12 20.40 -8.48
CA VAL A 64 53.13 20.33 -9.96
C VAL A 64 54.49 20.75 -10.52
N SER A 65 55.09 21.82 -10.02
CA SER A 65 56.44 22.24 -10.45
C SER A 65 57.52 21.18 -10.19
N ARG A 66 57.35 20.37 -9.14
CA ARG A 66 58.28 19.29 -8.75
C ARG A 66 58.10 18.02 -9.58
N LEU A 67 57.07 17.94 -10.42
CA LEU A 67 56.91 16.84 -11.38
C LEU A 67 57.98 16.85 -12.48
N GLY A 68 58.68 17.97 -12.71
CA GLY A 68 59.77 18.10 -13.69
C GLY A 68 61.17 18.06 -13.07
N ASP A 69 61.28 17.80 -11.76
CA ASP A 69 62.57 17.81 -11.04
C ASP A 69 63.53 16.75 -11.60
N ASP A 70 64.83 17.05 -11.70
CA ASP A 70 65.85 16.12 -12.22
C ASP A 70 65.88 14.78 -11.45
N SER A 71 65.53 14.79 -10.15
CA SER A 71 65.50 13.61 -9.29
C SER A 71 64.22 12.81 -9.46
N PHE A 72 64.36 11.56 -9.94
CA PHE A 72 63.24 10.61 -10.04
C PHE A 72 62.47 10.43 -8.71
N LYS A 73 63.19 10.39 -7.58
CA LYS A 73 62.55 10.25 -6.26
C LYS A 73 61.67 11.45 -5.91
N VAL A 74 62.08 12.66 -6.32
CA VAL A 74 61.30 13.89 -6.08
C VAL A 74 60.06 13.89 -6.98
N ARG A 75 60.19 13.48 -8.24
CA ARG A 75 59.05 13.35 -9.16
C ARG A 75 58.02 12.34 -8.67
N GLU A 76 58.45 11.17 -8.22
CA GLU A 76 57.55 10.15 -7.65
C GLU A 76 56.86 10.64 -6.37
N ALA A 77 57.60 11.27 -5.45
CA ALA A 77 57.00 11.83 -4.25
C ALA A 77 55.97 12.92 -4.58
N ALA A 78 56.28 13.83 -5.51
CA ALA A 78 55.35 14.86 -5.96
C ALA A 78 54.11 14.26 -6.67
N THR A 79 54.31 13.20 -7.46
CA THR A 79 53.21 12.47 -8.11
C THR A 79 52.28 11.84 -7.08
N GLN A 80 52.84 11.19 -6.05
CA GLN A 80 52.04 10.59 -4.98
C GLN A 80 51.34 11.66 -4.15
N SER A 81 52.02 12.73 -3.74
CA SER A 81 51.40 13.80 -2.96
C SER A 81 50.29 14.54 -3.73
N LEU A 82 50.45 14.76 -5.04
CA LEU A 82 49.37 15.30 -5.87
C LEU A 82 48.20 14.33 -6.01
N TRP A 83 48.47 13.04 -6.05
CA TRP A 83 47.42 12.02 -6.07
C TRP A 83 46.67 11.95 -4.74
N ASP A 84 47.38 12.07 -3.61
CA ASP A 84 46.81 12.09 -2.26
C ASP A 84 45.99 13.36 -1.99
N LEU A 85 46.32 14.48 -2.65
CA LEU A 85 45.51 15.72 -2.61
C LEU A 85 44.13 15.57 -3.26
N GLY A 86 43.95 14.57 -4.13
CA GLY A 86 42.65 14.27 -4.74
C GLY A 86 42.05 15.44 -5.53
N ASP A 87 40.73 15.63 -5.40
CA ASP A 87 39.97 16.59 -6.21
C ASP A 87 40.40 18.05 -5.98
N VAL A 88 40.97 18.37 -4.81
CA VAL A 88 41.41 19.73 -4.44
C VAL A 88 42.61 20.19 -5.28
N GLY A 89 43.40 19.26 -5.82
CA GLY A 89 44.55 19.56 -6.67
C GLY A 89 44.22 19.75 -8.15
N ILE A 90 42.97 19.49 -8.59
CA ILE A 90 42.62 19.36 -10.02
C ILE A 90 43.00 20.61 -10.83
N ASP A 91 42.73 21.81 -10.34
CA ASP A 91 42.99 23.03 -11.11
C ASP A 91 44.49 23.28 -11.29
N ALA A 92 45.30 23.10 -10.23
CA ALA A 92 46.76 23.15 -10.34
C ALA A 92 47.30 22.07 -11.27
N ILE A 93 46.76 20.84 -11.21
CA ILE A 93 47.18 19.75 -12.09
C ILE A 93 46.80 20.05 -13.55
N ARG A 94 45.64 20.67 -13.83
CA ARG A 94 45.26 21.13 -15.17
C ARG A 94 46.24 22.16 -15.74
N GLU A 95 46.67 23.13 -14.93
CA GLU A 95 47.76 24.04 -15.30
C GLU A 95 49.03 23.26 -15.65
N GLY A 96 49.37 22.23 -14.87
CA GLY A 96 50.50 21.33 -15.15
C GLY A 96 50.38 20.53 -16.45
N VAL A 97 49.16 20.16 -16.87
CA VAL A 97 48.92 19.48 -18.16
C VAL A 97 49.26 20.38 -19.34
N GLU A 98 49.02 21.68 -19.22
CA GLU A 98 49.29 22.69 -20.25
C GLU A 98 50.75 23.21 -20.23
N ALA A 99 51.56 22.76 -19.27
CA ALA A 99 52.94 23.22 -19.13
C ALA A 99 53.84 22.83 -20.33
N ASP A 100 54.78 23.72 -20.67
CA ASP A 100 55.76 23.51 -21.74
C ASP A 100 56.73 22.34 -21.46
N ASP A 101 56.98 22.03 -20.18
CA ASP A 101 57.81 20.90 -19.77
C ASP A 101 57.10 19.57 -20.08
N PRO A 102 57.67 18.72 -20.97
CA PRO A 102 57.06 17.46 -21.34
C PRO A 102 56.86 16.46 -20.19
N GLU A 103 57.75 16.44 -19.18
CA GLU A 103 57.66 15.53 -18.03
C GLU A 103 56.57 16.00 -17.06
N ILE A 104 56.49 17.32 -16.78
CA ILE A 104 55.40 17.90 -15.98
C ILE A 104 54.06 17.63 -16.65
N SER A 105 53.95 17.91 -17.95
CA SER A 105 52.73 17.70 -18.71
C SER A 105 52.31 16.23 -18.77
N TYR A 106 53.27 15.30 -18.93
CA TYR A 106 53.00 13.86 -18.96
C TYR A 106 52.53 13.33 -17.59
N ARG A 107 53.25 13.63 -16.51
CA ARG A 107 52.89 13.18 -15.15
C ARG A 107 51.61 13.82 -14.66
N SER A 108 51.40 15.11 -14.94
CA SER A 108 50.14 15.80 -14.63
C SER A 108 48.95 15.12 -15.31
N ARG A 109 49.08 14.69 -16.58
CA ARG A 109 48.04 13.91 -17.27
C ARG A 109 47.73 12.56 -16.61
N ILE A 110 48.75 11.87 -16.09
CA ILE A 110 48.56 10.60 -15.37
C ILE A 110 47.82 10.82 -14.06
N VAL A 111 48.30 11.77 -13.25
CA VAL A 111 47.70 12.08 -11.93
C VAL A 111 46.28 12.59 -12.10
N LEU A 112 46.06 13.53 -13.03
CA LEU A 112 44.73 14.05 -13.35
C LEU A 112 43.76 12.93 -13.72
N ARG A 113 44.18 12.00 -14.58
CA ARG A 113 43.34 10.87 -14.99
C ARG A 113 42.99 9.95 -13.82
N ARG A 114 43.93 9.67 -12.91
CA ARG A 114 43.66 8.82 -11.74
C ARG A 114 42.64 9.46 -10.80
N ILE A 115 42.83 10.74 -10.49
CA ILE A 115 41.92 11.52 -9.63
C ILE A 115 40.54 11.60 -10.28
N MET A 116 40.47 12.02 -11.54
CA MET A 116 39.22 12.13 -12.29
C MET A 116 38.47 10.81 -12.46
N THR A 117 39.13 9.65 -12.31
CA THR A 117 38.45 8.35 -12.39
C THR A 117 38.23 7.68 -11.05
N GLY A 118 38.63 8.31 -9.95
CA GLY A 118 38.52 7.74 -8.60
C GLY A 118 39.40 6.52 -8.39
N ILE A 119 40.50 6.38 -9.15
CA ILE A 119 41.51 5.37 -8.88
C ILE A 119 42.34 5.85 -7.69
N THR A 120 42.40 5.03 -6.65
CA THR A 120 43.22 5.24 -5.44
C THR A 120 44.33 4.19 -5.37
N SER A 121 45.25 4.32 -4.41
CA SER A 121 46.29 3.31 -4.17
C SER A 121 45.70 1.93 -3.82
N GLU A 122 44.50 1.90 -3.26
CA GLU A 122 43.79 0.69 -2.84
C GLU A 122 42.88 0.09 -3.92
N THR A 123 42.76 0.74 -5.09
CA THR A 123 41.88 0.26 -6.16
C THR A 123 42.43 -1.04 -6.77
N PRO A 124 41.63 -2.13 -6.87
CA PRO A 124 42.09 -3.40 -7.40
C PRO A 124 42.64 -3.28 -8.84
N PRO A 125 43.71 -4.03 -9.19
CA PRO A 125 44.33 -3.96 -10.52
C PRO A 125 43.35 -4.22 -11.68
N GLU A 126 42.39 -5.11 -11.48
CA GLU A 126 41.33 -5.40 -12.46
C GLU A 126 40.46 -4.18 -12.76
N ILE A 127 40.08 -3.38 -11.76
CA ILE A 127 39.32 -2.14 -11.94
C ILE A 127 40.17 -1.10 -12.65
N VAL A 128 41.45 -1.00 -12.29
CA VAL A 128 42.41 -0.12 -12.98
C VAL A 128 42.51 -0.48 -14.47
N GLU A 129 42.56 -1.78 -14.81
CA GLU A 129 42.57 -2.24 -16.20
C GLU A 129 41.29 -1.88 -16.95
N LEU A 130 40.11 -2.07 -16.33
CA LEU A 130 38.83 -1.69 -16.91
C LEU A 130 38.75 -0.19 -17.23
N VAL A 131 39.17 0.66 -16.28
CA VAL A 131 39.23 2.12 -16.46
C VAL A 131 40.20 2.48 -17.59
N GLN A 132 41.36 1.82 -17.69
CA GLN A 132 42.29 2.07 -18.79
C GLN A 132 41.75 1.63 -20.15
N ARG A 133 41.05 0.49 -20.21
CA ARG A 133 40.41 -0.04 -21.42
C ARG A 133 39.32 0.91 -21.90
N TYR A 134 38.59 1.55 -20.98
CA TYR A 134 37.50 2.49 -21.29
C TYR A 134 37.94 3.63 -22.22
N PHE A 135 39.04 4.31 -21.88
CA PHE A 135 39.52 5.46 -22.66
C PHE A 135 40.01 5.10 -24.07
N ARG A 136 40.22 3.81 -24.37
CA ARG A 136 40.68 3.32 -25.67
C ARG A 136 39.56 2.68 -26.49
N SER A 137 38.32 2.70 -25.98
CA SER A 137 37.20 1.91 -26.48
C SER A 137 36.13 2.76 -27.14
N GLY A 138 35.41 2.19 -28.11
CA GLY A 138 34.18 2.78 -28.68
C GLY A 138 32.94 2.53 -27.80
N PRO A 139 31.78 3.16 -28.12
CA PRO A 139 30.58 3.14 -27.27
C PRO A 139 30.09 1.76 -26.81
N GLU A 140 30.04 0.76 -27.71
CA GLU A 140 29.58 -0.60 -27.36
C GLU A 140 30.50 -1.31 -26.37
N VAL A 141 31.82 -1.15 -26.55
CA VAL A 141 32.81 -1.73 -25.63
C VAL A 141 32.79 -0.98 -24.29
N LYS A 142 32.58 0.34 -24.30
CA LYS A 142 32.37 1.14 -23.08
C LYS A 142 31.18 0.64 -22.27
N LYS A 143 30.06 0.29 -22.93
CA LYS A 143 28.89 -0.31 -22.28
C LYS A 143 29.24 -1.65 -21.60
N ALA A 144 29.98 -2.52 -22.28
CA ALA A 144 30.45 -3.78 -21.69
C ALA A 144 31.36 -3.55 -20.48
N ILE A 145 32.26 -2.55 -20.54
CA ILE A 145 33.11 -2.15 -19.41
C ILE A 145 32.26 -1.65 -18.24
N PHE A 146 31.22 -0.85 -18.48
CA PHE A 146 30.32 -0.39 -17.42
C PHE A 146 29.55 -1.55 -16.79
N GLN A 147 29.20 -2.58 -17.56
CA GLN A 147 28.60 -3.79 -17.02
C GLN A 147 29.59 -4.58 -16.16
N GLU A 148 30.86 -4.68 -16.57
CA GLU A 148 31.92 -5.32 -15.77
C GLU A 148 32.19 -4.54 -14.47
N LEU A 149 32.25 -3.20 -14.53
CA LEU A 149 32.40 -2.34 -13.35
C LEU A 149 31.19 -2.45 -12.41
N LEU A 150 29.96 -2.54 -12.95
CA LEU A 150 28.75 -2.73 -12.16
C LEU A 150 28.78 -4.07 -11.41
N ASN A 151 29.20 -5.14 -12.09
CA ASN A 151 29.33 -6.48 -11.50
C ASN A 151 30.42 -6.54 -10.41
N ALA A 152 31.48 -5.74 -10.55
CA ALA A 152 32.55 -5.62 -9.57
C ALA A 152 32.27 -4.56 -8.48
N GLU A 153 31.08 -3.97 -8.46
CA GLU A 153 30.65 -2.92 -7.53
C GLU A 153 31.56 -1.67 -7.50
N ALA A 154 32.24 -1.38 -8.61
CA ALA A 154 33.12 -0.21 -8.79
C ALA A 154 32.32 1.06 -9.13
N TYR A 155 31.29 1.34 -8.32
CA TYR A 155 30.26 2.36 -8.59
C TYR A 155 30.82 3.78 -8.67
N MET A 156 31.77 4.15 -7.79
CA MET A 156 32.37 5.48 -7.81
C MET A 156 33.15 5.73 -9.11
N GLN A 157 33.89 4.73 -9.59
CA GLN A 157 34.61 4.80 -10.86
C GLN A 157 33.63 4.93 -12.03
N MET A 158 32.49 4.23 -12.00
CA MET A 158 31.44 4.39 -13.03
C MET A 158 30.89 5.82 -13.08
N LEU A 159 30.53 6.40 -11.93
CA LEU A 159 30.00 7.77 -11.85
C LEU A 159 31.00 8.79 -12.37
N ARG A 160 32.24 8.69 -11.90
CA ARG A 160 33.32 9.59 -12.31
C ARG A 160 33.63 9.45 -13.81
N LEU A 161 33.73 8.22 -14.34
CA LEU A 161 33.92 8.00 -15.78
C LEU A 161 32.79 8.59 -16.61
N TYR A 162 31.54 8.38 -16.19
CA TYR A 162 30.38 8.91 -16.90
C TYR A 162 30.36 10.44 -16.92
N ARG A 163 30.71 11.08 -15.81
CA ARG A 163 30.76 12.54 -15.69
C ARG A 163 31.70 13.20 -16.70
N PHE A 164 32.78 12.51 -17.06
CA PHE A 164 33.77 12.98 -18.02
C PHE A 164 33.57 12.41 -19.44
N GLU A 165 32.48 11.68 -19.70
CA GLU A 165 32.22 11.15 -21.02
C GLU A 165 31.66 12.23 -21.94
N GLU A 166 32.44 12.59 -22.97
CA GLU A 166 32.07 13.62 -23.94
C GLU A 166 31.17 13.04 -25.04
N SER A 167 31.35 11.78 -25.43
CA SER A 167 30.55 11.13 -26.47
C SER A 167 29.09 10.99 -26.04
N GLU A 168 28.19 11.65 -26.76
CA GLU A 168 26.74 11.53 -26.53
C GLU A 168 26.25 10.09 -26.71
N GLU A 169 26.77 9.36 -27.70
CA GLU A 169 26.44 7.97 -27.93
C GLU A 169 26.86 7.09 -26.73
N ALA A 170 28.10 7.27 -26.24
CA ALA A 170 28.57 6.55 -25.05
C ALA A 170 27.75 6.91 -23.79
N ARG A 171 27.44 8.20 -23.58
CA ARG A 171 26.56 8.66 -22.48
C ARG A 171 25.17 8.03 -22.56
N LYS A 172 24.62 7.90 -23.76
CA LYS A 172 23.31 7.27 -23.98
C LYS A 172 23.33 5.78 -23.67
N VAL A 173 24.30 5.02 -24.19
CA VAL A 173 24.34 3.56 -24.02
C VAL A 173 24.78 3.11 -22.63
N CYS A 174 25.55 3.95 -21.90
CA CYS A 174 26.03 3.65 -20.56
C CYS A 174 25.13 4.20 -19.43
N GLY A 175 24.27 5.20 -19.72
CA GLY A 175 23.50 5.93 -18.69
C GLY A 175 22.67 5.02 -17.78
N GLU A 176 21.95 4.06 -18.35
CA GLU A 176 21.15 3.10 -17.57
C GLU A 176 21.98 2.24 -16.60
N LEU A 177 23.24 1.94 -16.95
CA LEU A 177 24.14 1.17 -16.08
C LEU A 177 24.66 2.03 -14.92
N VAL A 178 24.92 3.30 -15.17
CA VAL A 178 25.34 4.26 -14.13
C VAL A 178 24.23 4.51 -13.14
N GLU A 179 23.01 4.66 -13.62
CA GLU A 179 21.84 4.89 -12.75
C GLU A 179 21.69 3.76 -11.72
N LYS A 180 21.93 2.51 -12.14
CA LYS A 180 21.92 1.33 -11.25
C LYS A 180 22.99 1.37 -10.16
N ALA A 181 24.05 2.17 -10.34
CA ALA A 181 25.16 2.30 -9.38
C ALA A 181 24.93 3.42 -8.34
N VAL A 182 24.10 4.43 -8.66
CA VAL A 182 23.91 5.61 -7.79
C VAL A 182 23.29 5.23 -6.44
N LEU A 183 22.14 4.56 -6.47
CA LEU A 183 21.37 4.27 -5.26
C LEU A 183 22.11 3.31 -4.28
N PRO A 184 22.71 2.19 -4.73
CA PRO A 184 23.48 1.32 -3.83
C PRO A 184 24.67 2.04 -3.21
N LEU A 185 25.40 2.85 -3.98
CA LEU A 185 26.56 3.60 -3.48
C LEU A 185 26.12 4.67 -2.46
N THR A 186 25.07 5.42 -2.76
CA THR A 186 24.52 6.44 -1.85
C THR A 186 24.09 5.79 -0.53
N LEU A 187 23.41 4.65 -0.59
CA LEU A 187 23.01 3.92 0.61
C LEU A 187 24.17 3.40 1.43
N ARG A 188 25.25 2.93 0.79
CA ARG A 188 26.47 2.48 1.49
C ARG A 188 27.01 3.61 2.38
N GLU A 189 27.16 4.81 1.84
CA GLU A 189 27.65 5.97 2.59
C GLU A 189 26.69 6.38 3.73
N LEU A 190 25.38 6.32 3.51
CA LEU A 190 24.39 6.60 4.54
C LEU A 190 24.42 5.59 5.69
N VAL A 191 24.63 4.30 5.40
CA VAL A 191 24.78 3.25 6.42
C VAL A 191 26.03 3.50 7.27
N GLU A 192 27.10 4.00 6.66
CA GLU A 192 28.34 4.37 7.36
C GLU A 192 28.27 5.74 8.05
N GLY A 193 27.11 6.42 8.01
CA GLY A 193 26.89 7.73 8.64
C GLY A 193 27.53 8.91 7.90
N ARG A 194 28.09 8.69 6.70
CA ARG A 194 28.76 9.71 5.89
C ARG A 194 27.77 10.44 4.97
N ARG A 195 26.90 11.26 5.58
CA ARG A 195 25.85 12.01 4.84
C ARG A 195 26.42 12.95 3.77
N GLY A 196 27.54 13.62 4.06
CA GLY A 196 28.19 14.52 3.10
C GLY A 196 28.69 13.79 1.85
N GLU A 197 29.25 12.58 2.01
CA GLU A 197 29.68 11.75 0.89
C GLU A 197 28.49 11.25 0.06
N ALA A 198 27.40 10.86 0.73
CA ALA A 198 26.15 10.49 0.06
C ALA A 198 25.60 11.66 -0.79
N GLU A 199 25.65 12.89 -0.28
CA GLU A 199 25.27 14.08 -1.04
C GLU A 199 26.23 14.32 -2.22
N ALA A 200 27.55 14.22 -2.00
CA ALA A 200 28.55 14.38 -3.05
C ALA A 200 28.34 13.38 -4.20
N ILE A 201 28.00 12.13 -3.89
CA ILE A 201 27.63 11.10 -4.87
C ILE A 201 26.43 11.55 -5.71
N LEU A 202 25.37 12.06 -5.08
CA LEU A 202 24.17 12.51 -5.80
C LEU A 202 24.42 13.79 -6.62
N ARG A 203 25.36 14.65 -6.20
CA ARG A 203 25.81 15.80 -7.01
C ARG A 203 26.65 15.37 -8.21
N LEU A 204 27.37 14.25 -8.12
CA LEU A 204 28.12 13.64 -9.22
C LEU A 204 27.25 12.78 -10.15
N ALA A 205 26.10 12.30 -9.67
CA ALA A 205 25.21 11.42 -10.41
C ALA A 205 24.66 12.07 -11.69
N PRO A 206 24.30 11.26 -12.72
CA PRO A 206 23.59 11.76 -13.89
C PRO A 206 22.35 12.56 -13.47
N ARG A 207 22.19 13.76 -14.00
CA ARG A 207 21.00 14.56 -13.72
C ARG A 207 19.79 13.91 -14.35
N GLY A 208 18.73 13.80 -13.55
CA GLY A 208 17.50 13.11 -13.90
C GLY A 208 16.53 13.20 -12.74
N GLU A 209 15.26 12.88 -13.00
CA GLU A 209 14.19 13.01 -12.01
C GLU A 209 14.49 12.22 -10.73
N GLU A 210 15.00 10.99 -10.86
CA GLU A 210 15.34 10.14 -9.72
C GLU A 210 16.44 10.74 -8.85
N ASN A 211 17.58 11.09 -9.42
CA ASN A 211 18.72 11.62 -8.66
C ASN A 211 18.46 13.02 -8.10
N ASN A 212 17.71 13.86 -8.83
CA ASN A 212 17.28 15.16 -8.32
C ASN A 212 16.36 15.02 -7.11
N ARG A 213 15.44 14.04 -7.13
CA ARG A 213 14.59 13.72 -5.98
C ARG A 213 15.39 13.19 -4.79
N ARG A 214 16.32 12.26 -5.01
CA ARG A 214 17.24 11.75 -3.96
C ARG A 214 18.05 12.87 -3.32
N LEU A 215 18.61 13.77 -4.15
CA LEU A 215 19.40 14.91 -3.69
C LEU A 215 18.53 15.87 -2.88
N ALA A 216 17.35 16.22 -3.39
CA ALA A 216 16.40 17.08 -2.70
C ALA A 216 15.94 16.48 -1.35
N CYS A 217 15.84 15.15 -1.26
CA CYS A 217 15.58 14.45 0.00
C CYS A 217 16.75 14.61 0.99
N LEU A 218 18.00 14.38 0.57
CA LEU A 218 19.15 14.54 1.46
C LEU A 218 19.34 15.97 1.94
N LEU A 219 19.22 16.96 1.05
CA LEU A 219 19.27 18.37 1.42
C LEU A 219 18.18 18.72 2.44
N ARG A 220 16.97 18.15 2.29
CA ARG A 220 15.89 18.30 3.28
C ARG A 220 16.28 17.71 4.63
N MET A 221 16.85 16.50 4.65
CA MET A 221 17.28 15.83 5.88
C MET A 221 18.48 16.50 6.56
N ASN A 222 19.31 17.20 5.78
CA ASN A 222 20.42 18.01 6.28
C ASN A 222 20.01 19.44 6.69
N ARG A 223 18.75 19.84 6.43
CA ARG A 223 18.21 21.20 6.64
C ARG A 223 18.87 22.28 5.77
N GLU A 224 19.32 21.89 4.58
CA GLU A 224 20.00 22.76 3.61
C GLU A 224 19.14 23.02 2.35
N LEU A 225 17.92 22.46 2.31
CA LEU A 225 17.03 22.52 1.15
C LEU A 225 16.63 23.96 0.76
N ASP A 226 16.20 24.78 1.72
CA ASP A 226 15.77 26.16 1.43
C ASP A 226 16.94 27.03 0.93
N ASP A 227 18.15 26.82 1.48
CA ASP A 227 19.35 27.50 1.02
C ASP A 227 19.72 27.10 -0.41
N GLU A 228 19.59 25.81 -0.74
CA GLU A 228 19.83 25.34 -2.10
C GLU A 228 18.79 25.86 -3.10
N ILE A 229 17.51 25.94 -2.69
CA ILE A 229 16.44 26.57 -3.49
C ILE A 229 16.79 28.02 -3.79
N ALA A 230 17.26 28.78 -2.79
CA ALA A 230 17.62 30.19 -2.95
C ALA A 230 18.82 30.38 -3.90
N LYS A 231 19.81 29.47 -3.89
CA LYS A 231 20.92 29.48 -4.87
C LYS A 231 20.46 29.18 -6.29
N GLY A 232 19.39 28.40 -6.44
CA GLY A 232 18.80 28.04 -7.73
C GLY A 232 18.02 29.16 -8.40
N ASP A 233 17.63 30.21 -7.68
CA ASP A 233 16.88 31.33 -8.25
C ASP A 233 17.71 32.10 -9.30
N GLY A 234 17.18 32.17 -10.52
CA GLY A 234 17.84 32.81 -11.67
C GLY A 234 18.84 31.94 -12.42
N THR A 235 18.97 30.66 -12.08
CA THR A 235 19.87 29.71 -12.77
C THR A 235 19.36 29.22 -14.13
N PHE A 236 18.11 29.50 -14.47
CA PHE A 236 17.49 29.14 -15.73
C PHE A 236 16.88 30.33 -16.47
N VAL A 237 16.82 30.21 -17.79
CA VAL A 237 16.43 31.30 -18.70
C VAL A 237 15.18 30.88 -19.48
N LEU A 238 14.21 31.79 -19.56
CA LEU A 238 13.01 31.61 -20.37
C LEU A 238 13.25 32.13 -21.80
N GLY A 239 12.75 31.39 -22.78
CA GLY A 239 12.71 31.82 -24.18
C GLY A 239 11.57 32.80 -24.46
N ASP A 240 11.47 33.24 -25.71
CA ASP A 240 10.43 34.17 -26.17
C ASP A 240 9.00 33.57 -26.07
N ASP A 241 8.90 32.24 -26.04
CA ASP A 241 7.66 31.49 -25.83
C ASP A 241 7.27 31.36 -24.34
N GLY A 242 8.08 31.90 -23.43
CA GLY A 242 7.88 31.80 -21.98
C GLY A 242 8.30 30.46 -21.37
N MET A 243 8.84 29.54 -22.17
CA MET A 243 9.30 28.21 -21.71
C MET A 243 10.77 28.25 -21.31
N VAL A 244 11.20 27.32 -20.46
CA VAL A 244 12.61 27.15 -20.11
C VAL A 244 13.39 26.71 -21.35
N THR A 245 14.48 27.44 -21.65
CA THR A 245 15.38 27.11 -22.75
C THR A 245 16.10 25.78 -22.53
N GLU A 246 16.35 25.04 -23.61
CA GLU A 246 17.03 23.73 -23.55
C GLU A 246 18.39 23.81 -22.83
N ALA A 247 19.14 24.90 -23.03
CA ALA A 247 20.43 25.13 -22.41
C ALA A 247 20.39 25.20 -20.87
N THR A 248 19.24 25.53 -20.28
CA THR A 248 19.06 25.65 -18.82
C THR A 248 18.01 24.70 -18.26
N ARG A 249 17.52 23.76 -19.08
CA ARG A 249 16.47 22.81 -18.71
C ARG A 249 16.87 21.93 -17.53
N GLU A 250 18.12 21.44 -17.50
CA GLU A 250 18.64 20.60 -16.42
C GLU A 250 18.65 21.33 -15.06
N ALA A 251 19.00 22.62 -15.05
CA ALA A 251 18.98 23.45 -13.84
C ALA A 251 17.54 23.67 -13.34
N ALA A 252 16.61 23.97 -14.25
CA ALA A 252 15.21 24.13 -13.93
C ALA A 252 14.55 22.82 -13.44
N GLU A 253 14.86 21.66 -14.01
CA GLU A 253 14.37 20.35 -13.53
C GLU A 253 14.92 20.03 -12.13
N THR A 254 16.15 20.46 -11.82
CA THR A 254 16.72 20.36 -10.47
C THR A 254 15.96 21.27 -9.50
N GLN A 255 15.75 22.54 -9.86
CA GLN A 255 14.98 23.49 -9.05
C GLN A 255 13.54 22.98 -8.81
N LEU A 256 12.91 22.38 -9.82
CA LEU A 256 11.59 21.79 -9.69
C LEU A 256 11.56 20.66 -8.65
N ALA A 257 12.56 19.77 -8.65
CA ALA A 257 12.65 18.70 -7.66
C ALA A 257 12.86 19.25 -6.23
N LEU A 258 13.64 20.32 -6.06
CA LEU A 258 13.84 20.98 -4.77
C LEU A 258 12.54 21.62 -4.26
N LEU A 259 11.83 22.38 -5.10
CA LEU A 259 10.54 22.98 -4.76
C LEU A 259 9.49 21.93 -4.38
N ARG A 260 9.45 20.81 -5.11
CA ARG A 260 8.59 19.66 -4.79
C ARG A 260 8.96 19.05 -3.44
N SER A 261 10.24 18.77 -3.20
CA SER A 261 10.73 18.26 -1.90
C SER A 261 10.38 19.17 -0.72
N ALA A 262 10.37 20.50 -0.95
CA ALA A 262 9.99 21.50 0.04
C ALA A 262 8.46 21.63 0.24
N GLY A 263 7.65 20.98 -0.61
CA GLY A 263 6.20 21.09 -0.57
C GLY A 263 5.66 22.44 -1.06
N ARG A 264 6.44 23.22 -1.83
CA ARG A 264 6.02 24.50 -2.41
C ARG A 264 5.19 24.26 -3.68
N LEU A 265 3.92 23.86 -3.50
CA LEU A 265 3.03 23.40 -4.58
C LEU A 265 2.83 24.44 -5.69
N VAL A 266 2.54 25.70 -5.31
CA VAL A 266 2.29 26.80 -6.25
C VAL A 266 3.53 27.09 -7.11
N ASP A 267 4.69 27.22 -6.48
CA ASP A 267 5.97 27.47 -7.18
C ASP A 267 6.35 26.29 -8.08
N SER A 268 6.10 25.05 -7.61
CA SER A 268 6.33 23.83 -8.36
C SER A 268 5.45 23.76 -9.60
N ARG A 269 4.16 24.11 -9.48
CA ARG A 269 3.21 24.17 -10.60
C ARG A 269 3.64 25.21 -11.63
N ALA A 270 3.95 26.42 -11.18
CA ALA A 270 4.37 27.52 -12.07
C ALA A 270 5.67 27.21 -12.82
N LEU A 271 6.64 26.53 -12.20
CA LEU A 271 7.86 26.10 -12.89
C LEU A 271 7.61 24.90 -13.82
N ALA A 272 6.76 23.96 -13.41
CA ALA A 272 6.37 22.82 -14.25
C ALA A 272 5.68 23.25 -15.55
N GLU A 273 4.82 24.28 -15.50
CA GLU A 273 4.20 24.89 -16.68
C GLU A 273 5.26 25.41 -17.65
N LYS A 274 6.25 26.17 -17.17
CA LYS A 274 7.36 26.70 -17.97
C LYS A 274 8.30 25.61 -18.50
N LEU A 275 8.35 24.44 -17.86
CA LEU A 275 9.12 23.27 -18.31
C LEU A 275 8.35 22.39 -19.30
N GLY A 276 7.04 22.61 -19.48
CA GLY A 276 6.16 21.71 -20.24
C GLY A 276 5.91 20.37 -19.54
N ARG A 277 6.09 20.30 -18.21
CA ARG A 277 5.88 19.09 -17.38
C ARG A 277 4.41 18.96 -16.97
N SER A 278 3.54 18.65 -17.93
CA SER A 278 2.09 18.54 -17.72
C SER A 278 1.71 17.46 -16.69
N ASP A 279 2.53 16.44 -16.54
CA ASP A 279 2.42 15.41 -15.50
C ASP A 279 2.57 15.99 -14.09
N VAL A 280 3.50 16.92 -13.88
CA VAL A 280 3.71 17.59 -12.59
C VAL A 280 2.63 18.64 -12.33
N VAL A 281 2.23 19.39 -13.36
CA VAL A 281 1.10 20.34 -13.27
C VAL A 281 -0.17 19.61 -12.83
N ALA A 282 -0.47 18.46 -13.43
CA ALA A 282 -1.58 17.59 -13.04
C ALA A 282 -1.56 17.23 -11.55
N VAL A 283 -0.42 16.77 -11.04
CA VAL A 283 -0.29 16.38 -9.63
C VAL A 283 -0.45 17.58 -8.68
N MET A 284 0.20 18.70 -8.97
CA MET A 284 0.11 19.89 -8.10
C MET A 284 -1.33 20.43 -8.05
N ALA A 285 -2.02 20.48 -9.20
CA ALA A 285 -3.42 20.89 -9.29
C ALA A 285 -4.36 19.97 -8.49
N LEU A 286 -4.15 18.64 -8.55
CA LEU A 286 -4.92 17.68 -7.75
C LEU A 286 -4.79 17.94 -6.24
N LEU A 287 -3.58 18.27 -5.77
CA LEU A 287 -3.32 18.61 -4.36
C LEU A 287 -3.99 19.92 -3.93
N GLU A 288 -4.37 20.77 -4.87
CA GLU A 288 -5.17 21.99 -4.69
C GLU A 288 -6.69 21.75 -4.87
N GLY A 289 -7.09 20.53 -5.25
CA GLY A 289 -8.50 20.17 -5.50
C GLY A 289 -9.00 20.53 -6.89
N ASP A 290 -8.10 20.61 -7.86
CA ASP A 290 -8.41 20.84 -9.28
C ASP A 290 -8.00 19.62 -10.13
N PRO A 291 -8.95 18.78 -10.57
CA PRO A 291 -8.64 17.61 -11.38
C PRO A 291 -8.47 17.93 -12.86
N GLU A 292 -8.81 19.13 -13.33
CA GLU A 292 -8.83 19.45 -14.76
C GLU A 292 -7.47 19.20 -15.44
N PRO A 293 -6.33 19.66 -14.90
CA PRO A 293 -5.03 19.38 -15.50
C PRO A 293 -4.68 17.89 -15.55
N TYR A 294 -5.14 17.09 -14.58
CA TYR A 294 -4.96 15.64 -14.59
C TYR A 294 -5.82 14.94 -15.64
N LEU A 295 -7.08 15.36 -15.80
CA LEU A 295 -7.98 14.82 -16.81
C LEU A 295 -7.48 15.16 -18.21
N GLN A 296 -7.02 16.40 -18.42
CA GLN A 296 -6.38 16.83 -19.66
C GLN A 296 -5.11 16.03 -19.95
N TRP A 297 -4.24 15.88 -18.95
CA TRP A 297 -3.06 15.03 -19.06
C TRP A 297 -3.43 13.60 -19.46
N CYS A 298 -4.47 13.00 -18.87
CA CYS A 298 -4.93 11.66 -19.27
C CYS A 298 -5.36 11.61 -20.74
N MET A 299 -6.08 12.63 -21.24
CA MET A 299 -6.55 12.68 -22.62
C MET A 299 -5.40 12.79 -23.64
N ASP A 300 -4.38 13.58 -23.29
CA ASP A 300 -3.26 13.90 -24.18
C ASP A 300 -2.20 12.79 -24.26
N ARG A 301 -2.35 11.72 -23.46
CA ARG A 301 -1.39 10.61 -23.47
C ARG A 301 -1.32 9.91 -24.83
N PRO A 302 -0.10 9.66 -25.36
CA PRO A 302 0.08 8.84 -26.54
C PRO A 302 -0.47 7.43 -26.33
N ARG A 303 -1.18 6.90 -27.33
CA ARG A 303 -1.75 5.53 -27.33
C ARG A 303 -2.79 5.25 -26.23
N GLU A 304 -3.34 6.29 -25.60
CA GLU A 304 -4.48 6.12 -24.70
C GLU A 304 -5.74 5.73 -25.49
N SER A 305 -6.57 4.86 -24.91
CA SER A 305 -7.78 4.37 -25.58
C SER A 305 -8.84 5.47 -25.75
N ALA A 306 -9.67 5.37 -26.79
CA ALA A 306 -10.77 6.31 -27.00
C ALA A 306 -11.74 6.31 -25.81
N ILE A 307 -12.01 5.14 -25.21
CA ILE A 307 -12.85 5.00 -24.02
C ILE A 307 -12.31 5.81 -22.85
N VAL A 308 -11.01 5.72 -22.56
CA VAL A 308 -10.39 6.47 -21.45
C VAL A 308 -10.43 7.98 -21.73
N ARG A 309 -10.21 8.42 -22.98
CA ARG A 309 -10.31 9.84 -23.36
C ARG A 309 -11.71 10.39 -23.15
N VAL A 310 -12.73 9.71 -23.69
CA VAL A 310 -14.13 10.13 -23.54
C VAL A 310 -14.56 10.09 -22.07
N HIS A 311 -14.09 9.10 -21.29
CA HIS A 311 -14.32 9.08 -19.86
C HIS A 311 -13.74 10.32 -19.17
N ALA A 312 -12.46 10.62 -19.38
CA ALA A 312 -11.80 11.77 -18.78
C ALA A 312 -12.46 13.10 -19.19
N GLU A 313 -12.86 13.22 -20.46
CA GLU A 313 -13.60 14.38 -20.96
C GLU A 313 -14.97 14.50 -20.27
N THR A 314 -15.71 13.40 -20.12
CA THR A 314 -17.01 13.40 -19.42
C THR A 314 -16.85 13.91 -17.99
N VAL A 315 -15.86 13.40 -17.25
CA VAL A 315 -15.58 13.86 -15.88
C VAL A 315 -15.21 15.34 -15.87
N LEU A 316 -14.42 15.81 -16.84
CA LEU A 316 -14.08 17.23 -16.96
C LEU A 316 -15.32 18.10 -17.17
N ARG A 317 -16.22 17.73 -18.09
CA ARG A 317 -17.48 18.45 -18.34
C ARG A 317 -18.36 18.49 -17.08
N ARG A 318 -18.45 17.38 -16.34
CA ARG A 318 -19.15 17.33 -15.04
C ARG A 318 -18.56 18.32 -14.04
N TRP A 319 -17.24 18.40 -13.93
CA TRP A 319 -16.57 19.36 -13.03
C TRP A 319 -16.77 20.82 -13.44
N GLN A 320 -16.93 21.07 -14.73
CA GLN A 320 -17.27 22.37 -15.32
C GLN A 320 -18.77 22.70 -15.25
N LEU A 321 -19.60 21.79 -14.72
CA LEU A 321 -21.06 21.88 -14.68
C LEU A 321 -21.72 21.96 -16.08
N ASP A 322 -21.04 21.44 -17.10
CA ASP A 322 -21.55 21.29 -18.46
C ASP A 322 -22.27 19.94 -18.61
N HIS A 323 -23.48 19.90 -18.03
CA HIS A 323 -24.30 18.68 -17.99
C HIS A 323 -24.74 18.23 -19.40
N GLU A 324 -25.00 19.17 -20.30
CA GLU A 324 -25.44 18.86 -21.68
C GLU A 324 -24.37 18.09 -22.44
N GLU A 325 -23.12 18.56 -22.43
CA GLU A 325 -22.03 17.86 -23.11
C GLU A 325 -21.64 16.57 -22.40
N SER A 326 -21.66 16.55 -21.06
CA SER A 326 -21.46 15.30 -20.29
C SER A 326 -22.48 14.22 -20.70
N ASP A 327 -23.77 14.57 -20.78
CA ASP A 327 -24.82 13.62 -21.15
C ASP A 327 -24.65 13.15 -22.60
N ARG A 328 -24.30 14.05 -23.52
CA ARG A 328 -23.99 13.69 -24.91
C ARG A 328 -22.83 12.69 -25.03
N LEU A 329 -21.74 12.89 -24.27
CA LEU A 329 -20.60 11.97 -24.25
C LEU A 329 -21.00 10.60 -23.67
N MET A 330 -21.91 10.57 -22.69
CA MET A 330 -22.45 9.33 -22.13
C MET A 330 -23.40 8.61 -23.10
N GLU A 331 -24.18 9.33 -23.91
CA GLU A 331 -24.94 8.72 -25.01
C GLU A 331 -24.02 8.11 -26.07
N GLN A 332 -22.90 8.76 -26.37
CA GLN A 332 -21.87 8.19 -27.25
C GLN A 332 -21.26 6.92 -26.65
N MET A 333 -20.92 6.95 -25.35
CA MET A 333 -20.40 5.79 -24.63
C MET A 333 -21.40 4.63 -24.62
N ALA A 334 -22.69 4.91 -24.46
CA ALA A 334 -23.75 3.92 -24.52
C ALA A 334 -23.87 3.25 -25.91
N LYS A 335 -23.72 4.04 -26.99
CA LYS A 335 -23.68 3.49 -28.35
C LYS A 335 -22.50 2.54 -28.53
N GLU A 336 -21.31 2.95 -28.09
CA GLU A 336 -20.10 2.12 -28.13
C GLU A 336 -20.28 0.81 -27.35
N ALA A 337 -20.82 0.91 -26.13
CA ALA A 337 -21.10 -0.24 -25.27
C ALA A 337 -22.11 -1.25 -25.87
N SER A 338 -22.97 -0.80 -26.77
CA SER A 338 -24.01 -1.61 -27.42
C SER A 338 -23.73 -2.00 -28.87
N GLY A 339 -22.63 -1.50 -29.45
CA GLY A 339 -22.29 -1.66 -30.86
C GLY A 339 -21.66 -3.01 -31.22
N ASP A 340 -21.09 -3.09 -32.42
CA ASP A 340 -20.41 -4.28 -32.96
C ASP A 340 -18.87 -4.26 -32.78
N GLY A 341 -18.33 -3.34 -31.96
CA GLY A 341 -16.87 -3.19 -31.71
C GLY A 341 -16.16 -4.40 -31.06
N GLU A 342 -14.89 -4.22 -30.69
CA GLU A 342 -14.13 -5.27 -29.98
C GLU A 342 -14.66 -5.46 -28.54
N ASP A 343 -14.60 -6.69 -28.02
CA ASP A 343 -15.13 -7.02 -26.69
C ASP A 343 -14.46 -6.23 -25.56
N GLU A 344 -13.18 -5.87 -25.71
CA GLU A 344 -12.44 -5.05 -24.73
C GLU A 344 -12.96 -3.60 -24.70
N GLU A 345 -13.27 -3.01 -25.86
CA GLU A 345 -13.80 -1.65 -25.96
C GLU A 345 -15.23 -1.57 -25.44
N LYS A 346 -16.09 -2.55 -25.79
CA LYS A 346 -17.45 -2.65 -25.23
C LYS A 346 -17.44 -2.76 -23.73
N ARG A 347 -16.58 -3.65 -23.21
CA ARG A 347 -16.41 -3.82 -21.77
C ARG A 347 -15.95 -2.52 -21.13
N GLY A 348 -14.94 -1.87 -21.68
CA GLY A 348 -14.47 -0.56 -21.21
C GLY A 348 -15.58 0.49 -21.21
N ALA A 349 -16.40 0.54 -22.25
CA ALA A 349 -17.52 1.47 -22.36
C ALA A 349 -18.59 1.21 -21.30
N VAL A 350 -18.98 -0.05 -21.05
CA VAL A 350 -19.89 -0.43 -19.97
C VAL A 350 -19.34 -0.01 -18.61
N LEU A 351 -18.06 -0.28 -18.34
CA LEU A 351 -17.43 0.13 -17.07
C LEU A 351 -17.39 1.66 -16.93
N SER A 352 -17.13 2.39 -18.01
CA SER A 352 -17.15 3.85 -18.03
C SER A 352 -18.54 4.42 -17.72
N LEU A 353 -19.62 3.81 -18.23
CA LEU A 353 -20.99 4.18 -17.89
C LEU A 353 -21.25 4.03 -16.38
N LEU A 354 -20.84 2.90 -15.78
CA LEU A 354 -20.99 2.68 -14.33
C LEU A 354 -20.17 3.68 -13.51
N LEU A 355 -18.91 3.93 -13.92
CA LEU A 355 -18.00 4.88 -13.25
C LEU A 355 -18.40 6.35 -13.43
N ASN A 356 -19.34 6.66 -14.34
CA ASN A 356 -19.95 7.99 -14.50
C ASN A 356 -21.40 8.06 -13.98
N GLY A 357 -21.90 6.97 -13.37
CA GLY A 357 -23.22 6.95 -12.72
C GLY A 357 -24.40 6.66 -13.65
N ASN A 358 -24.16 6.31 -14.91
CA ASN A 358 -25.17 5.91 -15.89
C ASN A 358 -25.61 4.45 -15.69
N VAL A 359 -26.03 4.11 -14.48
CA VAL A 359 -26.34 2.72 -14.06
C VAL A 359 -27.53 2.13 -14.79
N ASP A 360 -28.53 2.93 -15.14
CA ASP A 360 -29.74 2.49 -15.85
C ASP A 360 -29.42 1.97 -17.26
N VAL A 361 -28.35 2.45 -17.88
CA VAL A 361 -27.86 1.99 -19.19
C VAL A 361 -26.78 0.93 -19.02
N GLY A 362 -25.81 1.16 -18.13
CA GLY A 362 -24.65 0.29 -17.96
C GLY A 362 -25.01 -1.08 -17.38
N LEU A 363 -25.88 -1.16 -16.37
CA LEU A 363 -26.22 -2.43 -15.71
C LEU A 363 -26.94 -3.41 -16.65
N PRO A 364 -27.99 -3.02 -17.41
CA PRO A 364 -28.61 -3.95 -18.36
C PRO A 364 -27.66 -4.50 -19.42
N LEU A 365 -26.71 -3.69 -19.89
CA LEU A 365 -25.68 -4.13 -20.84
C LEU A 365 -24.75 -5.15 -20.18
N LEU A 366 -24.23 -4.84 -18.99
CA LEU A 366 -23.39 -5.76 -18.22
C LEU A 366 -24.10 -7.08 -17.92
N PHE A 367 -25.36 -7.03 -17.50
CA PHE A 367 -26.14 -8.22 -17.13
C PHE A 367 -26.39 -9.16 -18.30
N ARG A 368 -26.47 -8.63 -19.54
CA ARG A 368 -26.54 -9.47 -20.75
C ARG A 368 -25.22 -10.16 -21.05
N MET A 369 -24.10 -9.52 -20.71
CA MET A 369 -22.76 -10.07 -20.91
C MET A 369 -22.40 -11.09 -19.82
N ASN A 370 -22.91 -10.91 -18.60
CA ASN A 370 -22.49 -11.69 -17.44
C ASN A 370 -23.63 -11.80 -16.39
N LYS A 371 -24.20 -13.02 -16.24
CA LYS A 371 -25.25 -13.31 -15.24
C LYS A 371 -24.74 -13.14 -13.80
N ASP A 372 -23.49 -13.48 -13.51
CA ASP A 372 -22.91 -13.40 -12.16
C ASP A 372 -22.85 -11.95 -11.67
N SER A 373 -22.55 -11.01 -12.57
CA SER A 373 -22.61 -9.57 -12.30
C SER A 373 -24.02 -9.13 -11.91
N ALA A 374 -25.05 -9.68 -12.56
CA ALA A 374 -26.45 -9.40 -12.23
C ALA A 374 -26.84 -9.98 -10.88
N PHE A 375 -26.50 -11.25 -10.62
CA PHE A 375 -26.75 -11.91 -9.34
C PHE A 375 -26.08 -11.15 -8.19
N THR A 376 -24.78 -10.89 -8.32
CA THR A 376 -23.95 -10.19 -7.32
C THR A 376 -24.49 -8.78 -7.05
N TYR A 377 -24.89 -8.04 -8.08
CA TYR A 377 -25.50 -6.72 -7.91
C TYR A 377 -26.75 -6.79 -7.04
N TYR A 378 -27.74 -7.60 -7.43
CA TYR A 378 -29.02 -7.66 -6.73
C TYR A 378 -28.90 -8.20 -5.31
N ASP A 379 -28.02 -9.18 -5.08
CA ASP A 379 -27.75 -9.70 -3.74
C ASP A 379 -27.13 -8.61 -2.84
N THR A 380 -26.14 -7.87 -3.37
CA THR A 380 -25.44 -6.81 -2.65
C THR A 380 -26.37 -5.64 -2.29
N VAL A 381 -27.29 -5.23 -3.17
CA VAL A 381 -28.23 -4.12 -2.91
C VAL A 381 -29.51 -4.52 -2.16
N GLU A 382 -29.50 -5.70 -1.53
CA GLU A 382 -30.60 -6.28 -0.73
C GLU A 382 -31.91 -6.46 -1.53
N LEU A 383 -31.78 -7.04 -2.73
CA LEU A 383 -32.90 -7.45 -3.60
C LEU A 383 -32.83 -8.97 -3.90
N PRO A 384 -32.95 -9.84 -2.88
CA PRO A 384 -32.70 -11.28 -2.99
C PRO A 384 -33.59 -11.99 -4.02
N GLU A 385 -34.87 -11.61 -4.16
CA GLU A 385 -35.77 -12.25 -5.13
C GLU A 385 -35.32 -11.98 -6.57
N LYS A 386 -34.78 -10.78 -6.84
CA LYS A 386 -34.22 -10.45 -8.16
C LYS A 386 -32.91 -11.19 -8.41
N ALA A 387 -32.08 -11.38 -7.38
CA ALA A 387 -30.87 -12.20 -7.51
C ALA A 387 -31.23 -13.64 -7.91
N LEU A 388 -32.19 -14.26 -7.21
CA LEU A 388 -32.68 -15.60 -7.56
C LEU A 388 -33.33 -15.68 -8.95
N GLN A 389 -33.97 -14.60 -9.41
CA GLN A 389 -34.56 -14.51 -10.74
C GLN A 389 -33.53 -14.61 -11.87
N VAL A 390 -32.29 -14.18 -11.65
CA VAL A 390 -31.21 -14.25 -12.67
C VAL A 390 -31.00 -15.67 -13.18
N PHE A 391 -31.07 -16.67 -12.28
CA PHE A 391 -30.94 -18.09 -12.61
C PHE A 391 -32.30 -18.80 -12.75
N GLY A 392 -33.41 -18.08 -12.60
CA GLY A 392 -34.75 -18.66 -12.66
C GLY A 392 -35.16 -19.46 -11.42
N TYR A 393 -34.43 -19.38 -10.30
CA TYR A 393 -34.75 -20.06 -9.05
C TYR A 393 -35.87 -19.34 -8.28
N THR A 394 -37.08 -19.27 -8.86
CA THR A 394 -38.19 -18.45 -8.36
C THR A 394 -39.51 -19.22 -8.29
N GLY A 395 -40.54 -18.60 -7.71
CA GLY A 395 -41.89 -19.17 -7.60
C GLY A 395 -42.10 -20.04 -6.36
N THR A 396 -43.01 -21.01 -6.44
CA THR A 396 -43.36 -21.91 -5.33
C THR A 396 -42.22 -22.89 -5.03
N GLU A 397 -42.31 -23.57 -3.89
CA GLU A 397 -41.37 -24.65 -3.55
C GLU A 397 -41.33 -25.74 -4.63
N GLU A 398 -42.49 -26.05 -5.24
CA GLU A 398 -42.58 -27.00 -6.36
C GLU A 398 -41.78 -26.54 -7.59
N ASN A 399 -41.90 -25.25 -7.96
CA ASN A 399 -41.13 -24.68 -9.06
C ASN A 399 -39.63 -24.78 -8.81
N ARG A 400 -39.18 -24.46 -7.59
CA ARG A 400 -37.76 -24.53 -7.20
C ARG A 400 -37.24 -25.97 -7.15
N ARG A 401 -38.04 -26.92 -6.67
CA ARG A 401 -37.71 -28.36 -6.72
C ARG A 401 -37.60 -28.87 -8.15
N LYS A 402 -38.50 -28.44 -9.04
CA LYS A 402 -38.44 -28.78 -10.47
C LYS A 402 -37.17 -28.22 -11.11
N TRP A 403 -36.84 -26.97 -10.84
CA TRP A 403 -35.60 -26.33 -11.30
C TRP A 403 -34.36 -27.12 -10.87
N LEU A 404 -34.26 -27.47 -9.57
CA LEU A 404 -33.15 -28.28 -9.05
C LEU A 404 -33.07 -29.64 -9.71
N LYS A 405 -34.23 -30.31 -9.87
CA LYS A 405 -34.29 -31.63 -10.50
C LYS A 405 -33.75 -31.60 -11.93
N GLU A 406 -34.14 -30.63 -12.73
CA GLU A 406 -33.66 -30.50 -14.12
C GLU A 406 -32.13 -30.39 -14.19
N ARG A 407 -31.52 -29.56 -13.33
CA ARG A 407 -30.04 -29.44 -13.25
C ARG A 407 -29.38 -30.72 -12.74
N PHE A 408 -29.94 -31.35 -11.72
CA PHE A 408 -29.40 -32.61 -11.19
C PHE A 408 -29.51 -33.75 -12.20
N ASP A 409 -30.57 -33.81 -13.00
CA ASP A 409 -30.76 -34.83 -14.04
C ASP A 409 -29.73 -34.62 -15.18
N ALA A 410 -29.40 -33.36 -15.53
CA ALA A 410 -28.32 -33.03 -16.47
C ALA A 410 -26.96 -33.50 -15.94
N MET A 411 -26.60 -33.13 -14.71
CA MET A 411 -25.35 -33.56 -14.07
C MET A 411 -25.25 -35.09 -13.88
N ALA A 412 -26.38 -35.77 -13.67
CA ALA A 412 -26.42 -37.23 -13.57
C ALA A 412 -26.20 -37.91 -14.93
N THR A 413 -26.46 -37.21 -16.03
CA THR A 413 -26.24 -37.70 -17.40
C THR A 413 -24.78 -37.54 -17.79
N ASP A 414 -24.21 -36.35 -17.59
CA ASP A 414 -22.79 -36.08 -17.83
C ASP A 414 -22.24 -35.08 -16.80
N TRP A 415 -21.48 -35.58 -15.83
CA TRP A 415 -20.85 -34.72 -14.83
C TRP A 415 -19.74 -33.85 -15.43
N SER A 416 -19.01 -34.28 -16.44
CA SER A 416 -17.91 -33.44 -16.95
C SER A 416 -18.46 -32.23 -17.72
N ASP A 417 -19.50 -32.45 -18.52
CA ASP A 417 -20.06 -31.43 -19.42
C ASP A 417 -21.11 -30.50 -18.77
N SER A 418 -21.56 -30.74 -17.52
CA SER A 418 -22.59 -29.93 -16.83
C SER A 418 -22.03 -28.80 -15.95
N GLU A 419 -20.99 -28.08 -16.39
CA GLU A 419 -20.31 -27.06 -15.56
C GLU A 419 -21.20 -25.84 -15.26
N GLU A 420 -22.00 -25.39 -16.23
CA GLU A 420 -22.95 -24.28 -16.05
C GLU A 420 -24.00 -24.64 -14.99
N GLU A 421 -24.64 -25.81 -15.10
CA GLU A 421 -25.66 -26.26 -14.15
C GLU A 421 -25.09 -26.41 -12.74
N ARG A 422 -23.85 -26.95 -12.62
CA ARG A 422 -23.18 -27.05 -11.31
C ARG A 422 -22.96 -25.67 -10.71
N TYR A 423 -22.46 -24.72 -11.49
CA TYR A 423 -22.22 -23.36 -11.03
C TYR A 423 -23.52 -22.68 -10.56
N GLU A 424 -24.62 -22.80 -11.32
CA GLU A 424 -25.91 -22.24 -10.93
C GLU A 424 -26.37 -22.84 -9.58
N VAL A 425 -26.34 -24.16 -9.44
CA VAL A 425 -26.78 -24.84 -8.21
C VAL A 425 -25.90 -24.49 -7.02
N LEU A 426 -24.58 -24.38 -7.20
CA LEU A 426 -23.64 -23.96 -6.15
C LEU A 426 -23.91 -22.52 -5.71
N THR A 427 -24.16 -21.61 -6.65
CA THR A 427 -24.52 -20.22 -6.35
C THR A 427 -25.79 -20.14 -5.50
N ILE A 428 -26.82 -20.91 -5.85
CA ILE A 428 -28.05 -21.02 -5.06
C ILE A 428 -27.79 -21.64 -3.68
N ALA A 429 -27.00 -22.71 -3.58
CA ALA A 429 -26.65 -23.33 -2.30
C ALA A 429 -25.93 -22.34 -1.37
N SER A 430 -24.98 -21.57 -1.91
CA SER A 430 -24.24 -20.54 -1.18
C SER A 430 -25.17 -19.41 -0.70
N PHE A 431 -26.05 -18.94 -1.58
CA PHE A 431 -27.06 -17.93 -1.23
C PHE A 431 -27.98 -18.42 -0.10
N LEU A 432 -28.53 -19.62 -0.20
CA LEU A 432 -29.41 -20.17 0.83
C LEU A 432 -28.68 -20.32 2.18
N HIS A 433 -27.42 -20.76 2.16
CA HIS A 433 -26.59 -20.89 3.36
C HIS A 433 -26.38 -19.53 4.05
N THR A 434 -26.01 -18.51 3.28
CA THR A 434 -25.79 -17.15 3.81
C THR A 434 -27.06 -16.47 4.30
N ARG A 435 -28.22 -16.81 3.73
CA ARG A 435 -29.55 -16.35 4.20
C ARG A 435 -30.12 -17.16 5.37
N GLY A 436 -29.36 -18.13 5.89
CA GLY A 436 -29.72 -18.94 7.05
C GLY A 436 -30.63 -20.14 6.76
N GLU A 437 -30.87 -20.45 5.49
CA GLU A 437 -31.58 -21.65 5.02
C GLU A 437 -30.62 -22.85 4.86
N GLN A 438 -29.86 -23.11 5.92
CA GLN A 438 -28.76 -24.07 5.93
C GLN A 438 -29.23 -25.50 5.62
N GLU A 439 -30.40 -25.91 6.11
CA GLU A 439 -30.93 -27.25 5.86
C GLU A 439 -31.15 -27.53 4.37
N GLU A 440 -31.68 -26.55 3.64
CA GLU A 440 -31.92 -26.69 2.20
C GLU A 440 -30.61 -26.65 1.42
N SER A 441 -29.71 -25.73 1.78
CA SER A 441 -28.37 -25.67 1.21
C SER A 441 -27.60 -26.99 1.38
N ILE A 442 -27.60 -27.56 2.58
CA ILE A 442 -26.90 -28.83 2.87
C ILE A 442 -27.50 -29.99 2.06
N LYS A 443 -28.83 -30.07 1.89
CA LYS A 443 -29.46 -31.10 1.03
C LYS A 443 -29.03 -30.97 -0.43
N ILE A 444 -28.93 -29.75 -0.95
CA ILE A 444 -28.43 -29.50 -2.30
C ILE A 444 -26.98 -29.99 -2.42
N MET A 445 -26.14 -29.66 -1.44
CA MET A 445 -24.73 -30.05 -1.41
C MET A 445 -24.53 -31.56 -1.25
N GLU A 446 -25.34 -32.22 -0.45
CA GLU A 446 -25.36 -33.69 -0.36
C GLU A 446 -25.65 -34.31 -1.71
N ARG A 447 -26.65 -33.79 -2.42
CA ARG A 447 -27.00 -34.32 -3.74
C ARG A 447 -25.89 -34.11 -4.76
N LEU A 448 -25.22 -32.96 -4.76
CA LEU A 448 -24.05 -32.72 -5.59
C LEU A 448 -22.89 -33.67 -5.25
N SER A 449 -22.64 -33.86 -3.95
CA SER A 449 -21.62 -34.79 -3.45
C SER A 449 -21.89 -36.24 -3.88
N GLU A 450 -23.14 -36.68 -3.86
CA GLU A 450 -23.55 -38.00 -4.37
C GLU A 450 -23.28 -38.15 -5.87
N LEU A 451 -23.61 -37.12 -6.67
CA LEU A 451 -23.41 -37.13 -8.12
C LEU A 451 -21.91 -37.19 -8.47
N ALA A 452 -21.10 -36.33 -7.86
CA ALA A 452 -19.65 -36.35 -8.01
C ALA A 452 -19.04 -37.71 -7.58
N SER A 453 -19.56 -38.29 -6.50
CA SER A 453 -19.10 -39.60 -5.99
C SER A 453 -19.38 -40.76 -6.93
N LYS A 454 -20.53 -40.73 -7.64
CA LYS A 454 -20.89 -41.78 -8.60
C LYS A 454 -19.96 -41.82 -9.80
N ASP A 455 -19.44 -40.66 -10.20
CA ASP A 455 -18.54 -40.52 -11.34
C ASP A 455 -17.08 -40.90 -11.00
N GLY A 456 -16.70 -40.82 -9.72
CA GLY A 456 -15.47 -41.41 -9.19
C GLY A 456 -14.91 -40.67 -7.98
N PHE A 457 -14.04 -41.34 -7.22
CA PHE A 457 -13.43 -40.71 -6.05
C PHE A 457 -12.54 -39.51 -6.41
N SER A 458 -11.82 -39.58 -7.53
CA SER A 458 -11.01 -38.44 -8.00
C SER A 458 -11.88 -37.23 -8.37
N ASN A 459 -13.03 -37.45 -9.03
CA ASN A 459 -13.94 -36.37 -9.41
C ASN A 459 -14.61 -35.75 -8.18
N TRP A 460 -14.90 -36.57 -7.16
CA TRP A 460 -15.37 -36.06 -5.87
C TRP A 460 -14.32 -35.23 -5.13
N LEU A 461 -13.04 -35.64 -5.16
CA LEU A 461 -11.94 -34.85 -4.58
C LEU A 461 -11.75 -33.52 -5.31
N GLU A 462 -11.81 -33.52 -6.64
CA GLU A 462 -11.79 -32.29 -7.43
C GLU A 462 -12.98 -31.39 -7.10
N PHE A 463 -14.18 -31.97 -6.96
CA PHE A 463 -15.38 -31.22 -6.58
C PHE A 463 -15.20 -30.47 -5.25
N ILE A 464 -14.78 -31.13 -4.17
CA ILE A 464 -14.57 -30.45 -2.88
C ILE A 464 -13.42 -29.43 -2.93
N GLY A 465 -12.39 -29.69 -3.73
CA GLY A 465 -11.28 -28.74 -3.94
C GLY A 465 -11.74 -27.46 -4.64
N ARG A 466 -12.54 -27.59 -5.71
CA ARG A 466 -13.12 -26.44 -6.43
C ARG A 466 -14.01 -25.55 -5.54
N LEU A 467 -14.66 -26.10 -4.51
CA LEU A 467 -15.46 -25.31 -3.57
C LEU A 467 -14.60 -24.35 -2.74
N ASN A 468 -13.36 -24.72 -2.43
CA ASN A 468 -12.39 -23.83 -1.80
C ASN A 468 -12.03 -22.68 -2.77
N ASP A 469 -11.75 -22.99 -4.03
CA ASP A 469 -11.41 -21.98 -5.06
C ASP A 469 -12.54 -20.95 -5.29
N LEU A 470 -13.80 -21.41 -5.24
CA LEU A 470 -14.97 -20.53 -5.33
C LEU A 470 -15.20 -19.71 -4.05
N GLY A 471 -14.69 -20.20 -2.92
CA GLY A 471 -14.61 -19.48 -1.65
C GLY A 471 -15.95 -19.20 -0.95
N GLY A 472 -15.89 -18.30 0.04
CA GLY A 472 -17.05 -17.90 0.82
C GLY A 472 -17.73 -19.07 1.54
N SER A 473 -19.05 -19.12 1.42
CA SER A 473 -19.89 -20.08 2.14
C SER A 473 -19.81 -21.51 1.57
N LEU A 474 -19.38 -21.65 0.30
CA LEU A 474 -19.14 -22.94 -0.35
C LEU A 474 -18.00 -23.71 0.29
N TYR A 475 -17.01 -23.00 0.84
CA TYR A 475 -15.87 -23.62 1.47
C TYR A 475 -16.28 -24.36 2.75
N GLU A 476 -17.12 -23.74 3.60
CA GLU A 476 -17.71 -24.43 4.77
C GLU A 476 -18.53 -25.66 4.34
N LEU A 477 -19.33 -25.52 3.28
CA LEU A 477 -20.15 -26.63 2.76
C LEU A 477 -19.28 -27.80 2.28
N ALA A 478 -18.07 -27.55 1.77
CA ALA A 478 -17.10 -28.60 1.39
C ALA A 478 -16.71 -29.48 2.59
N PHE A 479 -16.51 -28.89 3.77
CA PHE A 479 -16.23 -29.63 5.00
C PHE A 479 -17.44 -30.44 5.47
N LEU A 480 -18.64 -29.87 5.39
CA LEU A 480 -19.87 -30.55 5.80
C LEU A 480 -20.20 -31.77 4.92
N VAL A 481 -19.93 -31.71 3.60
CA VAL A 481 -20.09 -32.90 2.74
C VAL A 481 -18.95 -33.90 2.94
N SER A 482 -17.72 -33.42 3.20
CA SER A 482 -16.57 -34.28 3.46
C SER A 482 -16.71 -35.07 4.76
N SER A 483 -17.25 -34.45 5.82
CA SER A 483 -17.47 -35.12 7.10
C SER A 483 -18.42 -36.32 6.99
N LYS A 484 -19.34 -36.33 6.02
CA LYS A 484 -20.26 -37.45 5.78
C LYS A 484 -19.59 -38.64 5.10
N ARG A 485 -18.47 -38.42 4.40
CA ARG A 485 -17.71 -39.46 3.70
C ARG A 485 -16.65 -40.10 4.61
N LEU A 486 -16.12 -39.34 5.56
CA LEU A 486 -15.10 -39.79 6.51
C LEU A 486 -15.73 -40.64 7.62
N THR A 487 -15.73 -41.96 7.44
CA THR A 487 -16.30 -42.94 8.36
C THR A 487 -15.21 -43.75 9.07
N ALA A 488 -15.56 -44.52 10.09
CA ALA A 488 -14.60 -45.40 10.76
C ALA A 488 -13.91 -46.40 9.80
N ASP A 489 -14.58 -46.77 8.70
CA ASP A 489 -14.10 -47.74 7.72
C ASP A 489 -13.33 -47.10 6.55
N SER A 490 -13.24 -45.76 6.46
CA SER A 490 -12.49 -45.10 5.40
C SER A 490 -10.98 -45.30 5.57
N LYS A 491 -10.26 -45.43 4.45
CA LYS A 491 -8.81 -45.68 4.45
C LYS A 491 -8.06 -44.39 4.74
N ASP A 492 -7.06 -44.45 5.63
CA ASP A 492 -6.28 -43.27 6.02
C ASP A 492 -5.61 -42.55 4.83
N ARG A 493 -5.18 -43.31 3.80
CA ARG A 493 -4.67 -42.74 2.55
C ARG A 493 -5.71 -41.88 1.83
N ASP A 494 -6.95 -42.33 1.80
CA ASP A 494 -8.04 -41.61 1.14
C ASP A 494 -8.47 -40.40 1.99
N ASP A 495 -8.46 -40.52 3.32
CA ASP A 495 -8.76 -39.43 4.25
C ASP A 495 -7.74 -38.28 4.12
N LEU A 496 -6.45 -38.60 4.05
CA LEU A 496 -5.40 -37.61 3.81
C LEU A 496 -5.59 -36.89 2.47
N ARG A 497 -6.06 -37.59 1.43
CA ARG A 497 -6.38 -36.95 0.15
C ARG A 497 -7.55 -35.97 0.31
N VAL A 498 -8.55 -36.28 1.13
CA VAL A 498 -9.65 -35.33 1.44
C VAL A 498 -9.08 -34.08 2.11
N VAL A 499 -8.24 -34.25 3.14
CA VAL A 499 -7.59 -33.13 3.84
C VAL A 499 -6.78 -32.27 2.86
N SER A 500 -5.93 -32.87 2.03
CA SER A 500 -5.13 -32.12 1.05
C SER A 500 -5.99 -31.36 0.03
N HIS A 501 -7.13 -31.89 -0.41
CA HIS A 501 -7.99 -31.16 -1.37
C HIS A 501 -8.77 -30.02 -0.69
N LEU A 502 -9.11 -30.15 0.59
CA LEU A 502 -9.76 -29.06 1.32
C LEU A 502 -8.81 -27.90 1.57
N PHE A 503 -7.56 -28.16 1.95
CA PHE A 503 -6.61 -27.12 2.36
C PHE A 503 -5.61 -26.69 1.27
N GLY A 504 -5.48 -27.44 0.17
CA GLY A 504 -4.51 -27.19 -0.89
C GLY A 504 -3.10 -27.73 -0.58
N GLU A 505 -2.11 -27.20 -1.28
CA GLU A 505 -0.70 -27.58 -1.08
C GLU A 505 -0.16 -27.02 0.24
N GLY A 506 0.24 -27.91 1.14
CA GLY A 506 0.84 -27.54 2.43
C GLY A 506 0.88 -28.71 3.40
N ASP A 507 1.85 -28.69 4.31
CA ASP A 507 2.05 -29.80 5.24
C ASP A 507 1.38 -29.60 6.60
N SER A 508 0.96 -28.36 6.93
CA SER A 508 0.40 -28.01 8.26
C SER A 508 -0.94 -28.72 8.52
N ALA A 509 -1.91 -28.58 7.63
CA ALA A 509 -3.23 -29.21 7.80
C ALA A 509 -3.16 -30.76 7.84
N PRO A 510 -2.37 -31.46 6.97
CA PRO A 510 -2.15 -32.90 7.11
C PRO A 510 -1.49 -33.32 8.43
N ARG A 511 -0.51 -32.56 8.94
CA ARG A 511 0.10 -32.84 10.25
C ARG A 511 -0.90 -32.64 11.39
N LEU A 512 -1.65 -31.55 11.37
CA LEU A 512 -2.71 -31.29 12.36
C LEU A 512 -3.80 -32.36 12.29
N TRP A 513 -4.17 -32.84 11.11
CA TRP A 513 -5.10 -33.96 10.97
C TRP A 513 -4.63 -35.21 11.73
N GLY A 514 -3.34 -35.55 11.61
CA GLY A 514 -2.73 -36.64 12.37
C GLY A 514 -2.71 -36.38 13.87
N PHE A 515 -2.26 -35.18 14.29
CA PHE A 515 -2.20 -34.80 15.69
C PHE A 515 -3.58 -34.78 16.38
N LEU A 516 -4.62 -34.38 15.64
CA LEU A 516 -6.00 -34.33 16.14
C LEU A 516 -6.60 -35.70 16.43
N GLU A 517 -6.01 -36.80 15.94
CA GLU A 517 -6.43 -38.15 16.28
C GLU A 517 -6.46 -38.40 17.79
N GLY A 518 -5.46 -37.87 18.50
CA GLY A 518 -5.42 -37.99 19.95
C GLY A 518 -6.49 -37.16 20.67
N VAL A 519 -7.21 -36.28 19.99
CA VAL A 519 -8.19 -35.36 20.60
C VAL A 519 -9.62 -35.68 20.17
N GLU A 520 -9.82 -36.00 18.91
CA GLU A 520 -11.11 -36.38 18.33
C GLU A 520 -10.92 -37.58 17.41
N GLU A 521 -11.24 -38.77 17.91
CA GLU A 521 -11.06 -40.02 17.19
C GLU A 521 -12.04 -40.15 16.01
N GLU A 522 -13.25 -39.59 16.13
CA GLU A 522 -14.28 -39.72 15.09
C GLU A 522 -13.93 -38.86 13.87
N LYS A 523 -13.49 -39.50 12.78
CA LYS A 523 -12.99 -38.84 11.55
C LYS A 523 -13.91 -37.73 11.03
N ALA A 524 -15.22 -37.95 11.07
CA ALA A 524 -16.24 -36.97 10.69
C ALA A 524 -16.19 -35.69 11.56
N LYS A 525 -16.05 -35.82 12.88
CA LYS A 525 -15.91 -34.67 13.79
C LYS A 525 -14.53 -34.06 13.72
N ARG A 526 -13.50 -34.89 13.51
CA ARG A 526 -12.11 -34.47 13.38
C ARG A 526 -11.92 -33.48 12.22
N ILE A 527 -12.55 -33.73 11.07
CA ILE A 527 -12.42 -32.81 9.91
C ILE A 527 -13.14 -31.49 10.15
N LEU A 528 -14.27 -31.51 10.86
CA LEU A 528 -15.01 -30.32 11.23
C LEU A 528 -14.24 -29.51 12.29
N LEU A 529 -13.58 -30.18 13.24
CA LEU A 529 -12.67 -29.55 14.19
C LEU A 529 -11.48 -28.91 13.46
N LEU A 530 -10.84 -29.62 12.52
CA LEU A 530 -9.76 -29.05 11.72
C LEU A 530 -10.22 -27.84 10.90
N GLY A 531 -11.38 -27.92 10.24
CA GLY A 531 -11.98 -26.78 9.55
C GLY A 531 -12.30 -25.61 10.48
N ALA A 532 -12.76 -25.89 11.70
CA ALA A 532 -12.98 -24.86 12.73
C ALA A 532 -11.67 -24.30 13.29
N LEU A 533 -10.58 -25.07 13.29
CA LEU A 533 -9.25 -24.57 13.67
C LEU A 533 -8.76 -23.48 12.72
N TYR A 534 -9.05 -23.63 11.43
CA TYR A 534 -8.74 -22.66 10.37
C TYR A 534 -9.82 -21.61 10.14
N GLY A 535 -10.94 -21.64 10.88
CA GLY A 535 -12.01 -20.64 10.78
C GLY A 535 -12.99 -20.84 9.63
N ILE A 536 -12.91 -21.98 8.94
CA ILE A 536 -13.74 -22.28 7.77
C ILE A 536 -15.09 -22.85 8.20
N VAL A 537 -15.09 -23.68 9.25
CA VAL A 537 -16.30 -24.33 9.77
C VAL A 537 -16.76 -23.61 11.03
N HIS A 538 -18.04 -23.26 11.08
CA HIS A 538 -18.64 -22.71 12.28
C HIS A 538 -18.74 -23.78 13.39
N MET A 539 -18.13 -23.49 14.53
CA MET A 539 -18.20 -24.30 15.75
C MET A 539 -18.59 -23.43 16.94
N ASP A 540 -19.30 -24.02 17.90
CA ASP A 540 -19.57 -23.38 19.18
C ASP A 540 -18.27 -22.93 19.86
N ASP A 541 -18.23 -21.68 20.32
CA ASP A 541 -17.01 -21.06 20.83
C ASP A 541 -16.46 -21.76 22.08
N ALA A 542 -17.35 -22.19 22.99
CA ALA A 542 -16.93 -22.87 24.20
C ALA A 542 -16.28 -24.22 23.86
N LYS A 543 -16.82 -24.94 22.88
CA LYS A 543 -16.21 -26.17 22.36
C LYS A 543 -14.87 -25.92 21.68
N LEU A 544 -14.78 -24.90 20.82
CA LEU A 544 -13.54 -24.58 20.12
C LEU A 544 -12.41 -24.19 21.09
N ARG A 545 -12.71 -23.36 22.10
CA ARG A 545 -11.74 -22.98 23.15
C ARG A 545 -11.31 -24.16 24.00
N ALA A 546 -12.25 -25.05 24.34
CA ALA A 546 -11.92 -26.27 25.06
C ALA A 546 -10.97 -27.16 24.24
N ALA A 547 -11.22 -27.32 22.94
CA ALA A 547 -10.35 -28.07 22.04
C ALA A 547 -8.95 -27.44 21.92
N LEU A 548 -8.87 -26.12 21.70
CA LEU A 548 -7.59 -25.39 21.64
C LEU A 548 -6.75 -25.57 22.91
N LYS A 549 -7.39 -25.49 24.09
CA LYS A 549 -6.70 -25.69 25.36
C LYS A 549 -6.15 -27.11 25.51
N ILE A 550 -6.90 -28.12 25.07
CA ILE A 550 -6.42 -29.51 25.06
C ILE A 550 -5.23 -29.67 24.10
N LEU A 551 -5.31 -29.06 22.92
CA LEU A 551 -4.25 -29.11 21.91
C LEU A 551 -2.96 -28.46 22.38
N GLU A 552 -3.03 -27.29 23.03
CA GLU A 552 -1.85 -26.62 23.59
C GLU A 552 -1.17 -27.45 24.69
N VAL A 553 -1.95 -28.10 25.56
CA VAL A 553 -1.41 -29.00 26.59
C VAL A 553 -0.70 -30.19 25.95
N LYS A 554 -1.37 -30.87 25.02
CA LYS A 554 -0.78 -32.02 24.31
C LYS A 554 0.47 -31.64 23.52
N ALA A 555 0.44 -30.49 22.84
CA ALA A 555 1.61 -30.01 22.09
C ALA A 555 2.84 -29.85 22.99
N GLY A 556 2.65 -29.50 24.27
CA GLY A 556 3.73 -29.41 25.26
C GLY A 556 4.29 -30.76 25.76
N GLU A 557 3.63 -31.87 25.44
CA GLU A 557 4.06 -33.23 25.79
C GLU A 557 4.86 -33.90 24.65
N GLU A 558 4.82 -33.33 23.44
CA GLU A 558 5.45 -33.87 22.23
C GLU A 558 6.87 -33.34 22.00
N GLU A 559 7.75 -34.15 21.40
CA GLU A 559 9.11 -33.74 21.03
C GLU A 559 9.07 -32.65 19.93
N GLU A 560 8.11 -32.71 19.01
CA GLU A 560 7.89 -31.74 17.94
C GLU A 560 7.04 -30.52 18.36
N GLN A 561 6.99 -30.17 19.66
CA GLN A 561 6.19 -29.06 20.20
C GLN A 561 6.25 -27.78 19.34
N GLN A 562 7.44 -27.34 18.94
CA GLN A 562 7.62 -26.12 18.14
C GLN A 562 6.92 -26.19 16.78
N GLN A 563 6.94 -27.37 16.14
CA GLN A 563 6.26 -27.58 14.86
C GLN A 563 4.75 -27.57 15.05
N ILE A 564 4.24 -28.26 16.08
CA ILE A 564 2.79 -28.31 16.37
C ILE A 564 2.26 -26.92 16.72
N LEU A 565 2.97 -26.16 17.57
CA LEU A 565 2.60 -24.78 17.90
C LEU A 565 2.67 -23.88 16.67
N GLY A 566 3.62 -24.10 15.76
CA GLY A 566 3.71 -23.41 14.48
C GLY A 566 2.52 -23.70 13.55
N ASP A 567 2.11 -24.97 13.47
CA ASP A 567 0.95 -25.39 12.68
C ASP A 567 -0.36 -24.83 13.26
N LEU A 568 -0.52 -24.88 14.60
CA LEU A 568 -1.65 -24.25 15.30
C LEU A 568 -1.67 -22.73 15.12
N LEU A 569 -0.50 -22.08 15.07
CA LEU A 569 -0.39 -20.65 14.81
C LEU A 569 -0.86 -20.33 13.39
N GLU A 570 -0.48 -21.13 12.39
CA GLU A 570 -0.96 -20.97 11.00
C GLU A 570 -2.48 -21.08 10.94
N ALA A 571 -3.07 -22.08 11.60
CA ALA A 571 -4.52 -22.23 11.69
C ALA A 571 -5.18 -21.02 12.37
N ALA A 572 -4.61 -20.53 13.47
CA ALA A 572 -5.10 -19.35 14.18
C ALA A 572 -4.96 -18.05 13.36
N GLU A 573 -3.89 -17.91 12.57
CA GLU A 573 -3.69 -16.80 11.63
C GLU A 573 -4.71 -16.87 10.48
N ALA A 574 -5.01 -18.06 9.94
CA ALA A 574 -6.04 -18.27 8.92
C ALA A 574 -7.45 -17.97 9.44
N ARG A 575 -7.77 -18.36 10.67
CA ARG A 575 -9.02 -18.03 11.38
C ARG A 575 -9.08 -16.56 11.84
N ASP A 576 -7.95 -15.88 11.77
CA ASP A 576 -7.78 -14.48 12.13
C ASP A 576 -8.14 -14.18 13.60
N GLU A 577 -7.70 -15.06 14.51
CA GLU A 577 -7.85 -14.93 15.97
C GLU A 577 -6.58 -14.40 16.64
N ALA A 578 -6.47 -13.08 16.71
CA ALA A 578 -5.24 -12.44 17.15
C ALA A 578 -4.79 -12.80 18.58
N MET A 579 -5.71 -12.93 19.54
CA MET A 579 -5.33 -13.30 20.92
C MET A 579 -4.82 -14.74 21.04
N VAL A 580 -5.34 -15.68 20.24
CA VAL A 580 -4.81 -17.05 20.17
C VAL A 580 -3.42 -17.02 19.51
N SER A 581 -3.26 -16.28 18.41
CA SER A 581 -1.94 -16.08 17.79
C SER A 581 -0.93 -15.47 18.76
N VAL A 582 -1.31 -14.48 19.57
CA VAL A 582 -0.45 -13.88 20.60
C VAL A 582 -0.01 -14.94 21.61
N SER A 583 -0.92 -15.74 22.16
CA SER A 583 -0.59 -16.81 23.11
C SER A 583 0.39 -17.83 22.53
N LEU A 584 0.15 -18.30 21.31
CA LEU A 584 1.02 -19.25 20.61
C LEU A 584 2.40 -18.63 20.33
N LEU A 585 2.44 -17.38 19.86
CA LEU A 585 3.69 -16.65 19.60
C LEU A 585 4.48 -16.33 20.87
N GLU A 586 3.83 -16.03 22.00
CA GLU A 586 4.50 -15.85 23.29
C GLU A 586 5.20 -17.14 23.74
N ASN A 587 4.66 -18.32 23.40
CA ASN A 587 5.31 -19.60 23.65
C ASN A 587 6.44 -19.90 22.65
N LEU A 588 6.21 -19.70 21.36
CA LEU A 588 7.21 -19.90 20.30
C LEU A 588 8.42 -18.96 20.45
N ALA A 589 8.20 -17.72 20.89
CA ALA A 589 9.25 -16.71 21.04
C ALA A 589 10.14 -16.88 22.29
N LYS A 590 9.91 -17.89 23.14
CA LYS A 590 10.76 -18.15 24.32
C LYS A 590 12.17 -18.61 23.94
N ASP A 591 12.31 -19.32 22.82
CA ASP A 591 13.57 -19.80 22.27
C ASP A 591 13.67 -19.41 20.78
N ASP A 592 13.88 -18.11 20.54
CA ASP A 592 13.86 -17.50 19.20
C ASP A 592 15.13 -16.65 18.94
N PRO A 593 16.29 -17.29 18.76
CA PRO A 593 17.56 -16.59 18.59
C PRO A 593 17.56 -15.65 17.36
N ASP A 594 16.83 -16.02 16.30
CA ASP A 594 16.76 -15.27 15.03
C ASP A 594 15.60 -14.25 14.98
N MET A 595 14.84 -14.09 16.08
CA MET A 595 13.67 -13.21 16.16
C MET A 595 12.59 -13.51 15.10
N LYS A 596 12.51 -14.74 14.59
CA LYS A 596 11.50 -15.16 13.61
C LYS A 596 10.09 -14.94 14.17
N TRP A 597 9.85 -15.42 15.38
CA TRP A 597 8.58 -15.31 16.08
C TRP A 597 8.43 -13.95 16.76
N GLY A 598 9.51 -13.37 17.29
CA GLY A 598 9.54 -12.05 17.92
C GLY A 598 9.01 -10.93 16.99
N LYS A 599 9.40 -10.96 15.70
CA LYS A 599 8.89 -10.03 14.68
C LYS A 599 7.39 -10.18 14.45
N LYS A 600 6.88 -11.42 14.35
CA LYS A 600 5.44 -11.69 14.24
C LYS A 600 4.69 -11.26 15.50
N LEU A 601 5.24 -11.53 16.68
CA LEU A 601 4.67 -11.20 17.97
C LEU A 601 4.53 -9.68 18.17
N ALA A 602 5.54 -8.90 17.78
CA ALA A 602 5.47 -7.44 17.76
C ALA A 602 4.26 -6.92 16.94
N ALA A 603 4.09 -7.44 15.73
CA ALA A 603 2.96 -7.07 14.87
C ALA A 603 1.62 -7.49 15.48
N LYS A 604 1.53 -8.71 16.05
CA LYS A 604 0.31 -9.20 16.71
C LYS A 604 -0.07 -8.37 17.94
N TYR A 605 0.90 -7.93 18.76
CA TYR A 605 0.64 -6.99 19.85
C TYR A 605 0.02 -5.68 19.37
N GLY A 606 0.52 -5.11 18.27
CA GLY A 606 -0.09 -3.92 17.66
C GLY A 606 -1.52 -4.19 17.18
N GLN A 607 -1.75 -5.34 16.55
CA GLN A 607 -3.07 -5.73 16.04
C GLN A 607 -4.13 -5.87 17.15
N VAL A 608 -3.76 -6.32 18.36
CA VAL A 608 -4.65 -6.37 19.54
C VAL A 608 -4.66 -5.09 20.37
N SER A 609 -4.06 -4.02 19.85
CA SER A 609 -3.92 -2.71 20.51
C SER A 609 -3.15 -2.75 21.85
N GLU A 610 -2.18 -3.66 21.98
CA GLU A 610 -1.22 -3.73 23.10
C GLU A 610 0.10 -3.02 22.70
N TRP A 611 -0.01 -1.73 22.36
CA TRP A 611 1.07 -0.96 21.75
C TRP A 611 2.34 -0.85 22.60
N GLY A 612 2.20 -0.82 23.93
CA GLY A 612 3.36 -0.85 24.83
C GLY A 612 4.19 -2.14 24.67
N LYS A 613 3.53 -3.30 24.59
CA LYS A 613 4.20 -4.58 24.33
C LYS A 613 4.80 -4.63 22.91
N ALA A 614 4.09 -4.06 21.93
CA ALA A 614 4.60 -3.96 20.56
C ALA A 614 5.90 -3.15 20.50
N VAL A 615 5.93 -1.96 21.13
CA VAL A 615 7.12 -1.09 21.22
C VAL A 615 8.28 -1.82 21.90
N SER A 616 8.03 -2.50 23.04
CA SER A 616 9.07 -3.28 23.72
C SER A 616 9.65 -4.37 22.83
N LYS A 617 8.80 -5.17 22.16
CA LYS A 617 9.27 -6.25 21.30
C LYS A 617 9.97 -5.73 20.03
N LEU A 618 9.52 -4.62 19.46
CA LEU A 618 10.16 -3.98 18.31
C LEU A 618 11.54 -3.43 18.62
N ARG A 619 11.73 -2.90 19.83
CA ARG A 619 13.06 -2.47 20.30
C ARG A 619 14.05 -3.63 20.25
N GLU A 620 13.68 -4.81 20.76
CA GLU A 620 14.53 -6.01 20.69
C GLU A 620 14.85 -6.42 19.24
N VAL A 621 13.89 -6.26 18.31
CA VAL A 621 14.10 -6.54 16.88
C VAL A 621 15.11 -5.55 16.27
N ILE A 622 14.96 -4.26 16.56
CA ILE A 622 15.82 -3.19 16.01
C ILE A 622 17.23 -3.26 16.61
N GLU A 623 17.39 -3.69 17.85
CA GLU A 623 18.71 -3.91 18.45
C GLU A 623 19.52 -4.98 17.69
N LYS A 624 18.85 -6.01 17.16
CA LYS A 624 19.49 -7.04 16.31
C LYS A 624 19.60 -6.61 14.84
N GLU A 625 18.65 -5.83 14.35
CA GLU A 625 18.56 -5.39 12.95
C GLU A 625 18.42 -3.86 12.82
N PRO A 626 19.46 -3.09 13.18
CA PRO A 626 19.37 -1.63 13.34
C PRO A 626 19.19 -0.84 12.03
N THR A 627 19.27 -1.52 10.89
CA THR A 627 19.11 -0.96 9.54
C THR A 627 17.87 -1.49 8.82
N ASN A 628 17.05 -2.34 9.46
CA ASN A 628 15.85 -2.88 8.85
C ASN A 628 14.74 -1.82 8.82
N MET A 629 14.61 -1.12 7.69
CA MET A 629 13.68 0.00 7.48
C MET A 629 12.23 -0.34 7.82
N ARG A 630 11.78 -1.58 7.54
CA ARG A 630 10.42 -2.01 7.85
C ARG A 630 10.12 -1.93 9.34
N TYR A 631 11.00 -2.49 10.16
CA TYR A 631 10.78 -2.51 11.62
C TYR A 631 11.06 -1.16 12.26
N LEU A 632 12.01 -0.37 11.73
CA LEU A 632 12.20 1.02 12.14
C LEU A 632 10.96 1.90 11.87
N ALA A 633 10.32 1.73 10.70
CA ALA A 633 9.10 2.45 10.34
C ALA A 633 7.94 2.06 11.26
N TYR A 634 7.75 0.75 11.47
CA TYR A 634 6.71 0.23 12.35
C TYR A 634 6.92 0.65 13.81
N TYR A 635 8.17 0.65 14.29
CA TYR A 635 8.55 1.11 15.63
C TYR A 635 8.33 2.60 15.81
N GLY A 636 8.81 3.43 14.87
CA GLY A 636 8.60 4.87 14.90
C GLY A 636 7.12 5.24 14.92
N GLY A 637 6.30 4.55 14.11
CA GLY A 637 4.85 4.72 14.13
C GLY A 637 4.20 4.26 15.44
N ALA A 638 4.61 3.12 16.00
CA ALA A 638 4.12 2.63 17.30
C ALA A 638 4.51 3.56 18.46
N LEU A 639 5.69 4.17 18.41
CA LEU A 639 6.12 5.20 19.36
C LEU A 639 5.25 6.46 19.27
N ALA A 640 5.01 6.97 18.06
CA ALA A 640 4.13 8.14 17.85
C ALA A 640 2.73 7.86 18.42
N ARG A 641 2.21 6.66 18.16
CA ARG A 641 0.89 6.23 18.66
C ARG A 641 0.82 6.13 20.18
N THR A 642 1.91 5.78 20.85
CA THR A 642 1.98 5.71 22.32
C THR A 642 2.31 7.06 22.97
N GLY A 643 2.37 8.14 22.18
CA GLY A 643 2.65 9.50 22.64
C GLY A 643 4.14 9.80 22.87
N ASN A 644 5.05 8.94 22.40
CA ASN A 644 6.49 9.16 22.49
C ASN A 644 7.03 9.79 21.19
N ASP A 645 6.61 11.03 20.94
CA ASP A 645 6.90 11.74 19.68
C ASP A 645 8.40 12.04 19.46
N GLY A 646 9.19 12.14 20.53
CA GLY A 646 10.63 12.37 20.46
C GLY A 646 11.36 11.20 19.81
N ASP A 647 11.24 10.02 20.43
CA ASP A 647 11.85 8.78 19.91
C ASP A 647 11.26 8.38 18.55
N ALA A 648 9.96 8.66 18.35
CA ALA A 648 9.30 8.42 17.07
C ALA A 648 9.95 9.21 15.95
N ARG A 649 10.22 10.51 16.17
CA ARG A 649 10.85 11.39 15.19
C ARG A 649 12.23 10.87 14.78
N GLU A 650 13.07 10.49 15.74
CA GLU A 650 14.41 9.97 15.45
C GLU A 650 14.34 8.71 14.57
N SER A 651 13.49 7.74 14.93
CA SER A 651 13.33 6.51 14.17
C SER A 651 12.79 6.77 12.76
N LEU A 652 11.80 7.66 12.61
CA LEU A 652 11.18 7.97 11.34
C LEU A 652 12.08 8.81 10.42
N GLU A 653 12.84 9.77 10.94
CA GLU A 653 13.84 10.54 10.19
C GLU A 653 14.94 9.63 9.63
N LYS A 654 15.35 8.61 10.40
CA LYS A 654 16.30 7.60 9.94
C LYS A 654 15.73 6.85 8.73
N VAL A 655 14.50 6.34 8.81
CA VAL A 655 13.88 5.64 7.67
C VAL A 655 13.71 6.55 6.47
N GLU A 656 13.29 7.81 6.69
CA GLU A 656 13.13 8.79 5.62
C GLU A 656 14.46 9.04 4.90
N THR A 657 15.56 9.20 5.65
CA THR A 657 16.90 9.38 5.08
C THR A 657 17.30 8.21 4.17
N PHE A 658 17.04 6.96 4.59
CA PHE A 658 17.33 5.77 3.78
C PHE A 658 16.33 5.56 2.63
N SER A 659 15.14 6.14 2.73
CA SER A 659 14.15 6.10 1.65
C SER A 659 14.60 6.88 0.43
N LEU A 660 15.32 7.99 0.63
CA LEU A 660 15.77 8.91 -0.42
C LEU A 660 14.63 9.38 -1.35
N ASP A 661 13.41 9.45 -0.81
CA ASP A 661 12.18 9.69 -1.56
C ASP A 661 11.95 8.74 -2.76
N GLU A 662 12.51 7.52 -2.71
CA GLU A 662 12.25 6.49 -3.71
C GLU A 662 10.79 6.01 -3.65
N PRO A 663 10.04 6.01 -4.76
CA PRO A 663 8.60 5.72 -4.75
C PRO A 663 8.21 4.42 -4.03
N ILE A 664 8.90 3.32 -4.34
CA ILE A 664 8.68 2.02 -3.70
C ILE A 664 8.98 2.05 -2.19
N ARG A 665 10.02 2.78 -1.77
CA ARG A 665 10.44 2.85 -0.36
C ARG A 665 9.53 3.75 0.45
N LEU A 666 9.11 4.89 -0.12
CA LEU A 666 8.11 5.77 0.48
C LEU A 666 6.78 5.04 0.66
N LEU A 667 6.29 4.34 -0.38
CA LEU A 667 5.07 3.55 -0.28
C LEU A 667 5.19 2.50 0.84
N ARG A 668 6.29 1.75 0.86
CA ARG A 668 6.50 0.71 1.86
C ARG A 668 6.57 1.26 3.28
N MET A 669 7.34 2.32 3.49
CA MET A 669 7.44 3.00 4.78
C MET A 669 6.06 3.49 5.24
N ALA A 670 5.31 4.14 4.36
CA ALA A 670 4.00 4.65 4.68
C ALA A 670 3.00 3.53 5.00
N LEU A 671 3.07 2.37 4.33
CA LEU A 671 2.28 1.18 4.66
C LEU A 671 2.65 0.62 6.04
N ASP A 672 3.95 0.54 6.34
CA ASP A 672 4.44 0.04 7.63
C ASP A 672 4.05 1.02 8.77
N VAL A 673 4.18 2.34 8.57
CA VAL A 673 3.70 3.36 9.53
C VAL A 673 2.18 3.29 9.68
N ASN A 674 1.42 3.15 8.59
CA ASN A 674 -0.04 3.00 8.65
C ASN A 674 -0.44 1.76 9.45
N SER A 675 0.26 0.64 9.25
CA SER A 675 0.01 -0.62 9.95
C SER A 675 0.25 -0.50 11.46
N SER A 676 1.09 0.45 11.91
CA SER A 676 1.30 0.75 13.34
C SER A 676 0.16 1.55 13.96
N GLY A 677 -0.88 1.88 13.19
CA GLY A 677 -1.99 2.72 13.62
C GLY A 677 -1.66 4.22 13.70
N ALA A 678 -0.47 4.64 13.27
CA ALA A 678 -0.08 6.05 13.17
C ALA A 678 -0.54 6.66 11.83
N VAL A 679 -1.85 6.60 11.56
CA VAL A 679 -2.47 6.94 10.27
C VAL A 679 -2.15 8.37 9.81
N ALA A 680 -2.17 9.34 10.75
CA ALA A 680 -1.82 10.73 10.44
C ALA A 680 -0.38 10.87 9.91
N LYS A 681 0.57 10.16 10.51
CA LYS A 681 1.99 10.14 10.07
C LYS A 681 2.16 9.42 8.74
N ALA A 682 1.43 8.33 8.51
CA ALA A 682 1.43 7.67 7.21
C ALA A 682 0.93 8.62 6.10
N GLY A 683 -0.05 9.46 6.42
CA GLY A 683 -0.57 10.52 5.57
C GLY A 683 0.48 11.48 5.03
N ASP A 684 1.43 11.90 5.86
CA ASP A 684 2.53 12.78 5.46
C ASP A 684 3.38 12.13 4.36
N TYR A 685 3.57 10.81 4.43
CA TYR A 685 4.34 10.06 3.45
C TYR A 685 3.55 9.75 2.17
N TRP A 686 2.23 9.53 2.25
CA TRP A 686 1.36 9.47 1.06
C TRP A 686 1.45 10.76 0.29
N ARG A 687 1.27 11.89 0.98
CA ARG A 687 1.39 13.23 0.39
C ARG A 687 2.78 13.45 -0.22
N LYS A 688 3.85 13.05 0.48
CA LYS A 688 5.22 13.18 -0.03
C LYS A 688 5.44 12.40 -1.32
N LEU A 689 5.03 11.14 -1.35
CA LEU A 689 5.09 10.30 -2.55
C LEU A 689 4.30 10.91 -3.71
N LEU A 690 3.13 11.50 -3.44
CA LEU A 690 2.36 12.20 -4.45
C LEU A 690 3.10 13.42 -4.99
N ILE A 691 3.67 14.24 -4.09
CA ILE A 691 4.38 15.47 -4.47
C ILE A 691 5.63 15.17 -5.28
N THR A 692 6.40 14.14 -4.94
CA THR A 692 7.71 13.86 -5.54
C THR A 692 7.69 12.79 -6.64
N GLY A 693 6.63 11.98 -6.74
CA GLY A 693 6.44 10.94 -7.76
C GLY A 693 5.68 11.42 -9.01
N GLY A 694 5.62 10.56 -10.02
CA GLY A 694 4.87 10.81 -11.27
C GLY A 694 3.53 10.07 -11.31
N PRO A 695 2.46 10.66 -11.88
CA PRO A 695 1.09 10.10 -11.85
C PRO A 695 0.90 8.83 -12.69
N ALA A 696 1.87 8.48 -13.54
CA ALA A 696 1.88 7.24 -14.29
C ALA A 696 2.41 6.03 -13.49
N ASP A 697 3.08 6.27 -12.36
CA ASP A 697 3.67 5.24 -11.52
C ASP A 697 2.60 4.52 -10.69
N TRP A 698 2.68 3.19 -10.61
CA TRP A 698 1.81 2.37 -9.78
C TRP A 698 1.94 2.70 -8.28
N TYR A 699 3.14 3.06 -7.81
CA TYR A 699 3.34 3.46 -6.42
C TYR A 699 2.58 4.76 -6.09
N TRP A 700 2.62 5.73 -7.01
CA TRP A 700 1.87 6.98 -6.92
C TRP A 700 0.36 6.72 -6.93
N GLN A 701 -0.11 5.87 -7.84
CA GLN A 701 -1.53 5.50 -7.97
C GLN A 701 -2.07 4.87 -6.69
N THR A 702 -1.30 3.99 -6.07
CA THR A 702 -1.63 3.40 -4.76
C THR A 702 -1.70 4.48 -3.67
N ALA A 703 -0.71 5.38 -3.62
CA ALA A 703 -0.69 6.48 -2.65
C ALA A 703 -1.88 7.45 -2.81
N ALA A 704 -2.33 7.68 -4.04
CA ALA A 704 -3.47 8.53 -4.35
C ALA A 704 -4.77 8.01 -3.70
N SER A 705 -5.01 6.70 -3.74
CA SER A 705 -6.17 6.09 -3.09
C SER A 705 -6.14 6.22 -1.56
N TYR A 706 -4.96 6.12 -0.93
CA TYR A 706 -4.80 6.36 0.52
C TYR A 706 -4.95 7.85 0.87
N PHE A 707 -4.37 8.73 0.06
CA PHE A 707 -4.45 10.17 0.27
C PHE A 707 -5.88 10.72 0.10
N SER A 708 -6.67 10.17 -0.83
CA SER A 708 -8.10 10.50 -0.96
C SER A 708 -8.85 10.27 0.37
N LYS A 709 -8.62 9.12 1.03
CA LYS A 709 -9.20 8.82 2.35
C LYS A 709 -8.74 9.80 3.43
N GLN A 710 -7.45 10.18 3.42
CA GLN A 710 -6.92 11.18 4.34
C GLN A 710 -7.54 12.56 4.13
N ALA A 711 -7.65 13.02 2.88
CA ALA A 711 -8.27 14.28 2.53
C ALA A 711 -9.74 14.34 2.98
N ARG A 712 -10.47 13.23 2.81
CA ARG A 712 -11.83 13.04 3.34
C ARG A 712 -11.85 13.15 4.86
N ASN A 713 -10.99 12.44 5.60
CA ASN A 713 -10.93 12.51 7.06
C ASN A 713 -10.62 13.92 7.57
N ASN A 714 -9.83 14.68 6.81
CA ASN A 714 -9.50 16.08 7.09
C ASN A 714 -10.56 17.08 6.56
N LYS A 715 -11.69 16.59 6.03
CA LYS A 715 -12.78 17.40 5.44
C LYS A 715 -12.32 18.33 4.31
N GLN A 716 -11.25 17.95 3.60
CA GLN A 716 -10.77 18.66 2.41
C GLN A 716 -11.59 18.20 1.20
N TRP A 717 -12.90 18.47 1.17
CA TRP A 717 -13.84 17.83 0.24
C TRP A 717 -13.48 17.99 -1.22
N ARG A 718 -13.01 19.19 -1.62
CA ARG A 718 -12.63 19.44 -3.01
C ARG A 718 -11.41 18.62 -3.43
N VAL A 719 -10.40 18.49 -2.55
CA VAL A 719 -9.23 17.62 -2.76
C VAL A 719 -9.63 16.15 -2.75
N ALA A 720 -10.46 15.74 -1.80
CA ALA A 720 -10.97 14.37 -1.70
C ALA A 720 -11.72 13.96 -2.97
N ALA A 721 -12.57 14.83 -3.50
CA ALA A 721 -13.31 14.63 -4.74
C ALA A 721 -12.37 14.51 -5.95
N ALA A 722 -11.38 15.41 -6.08
CA ALA A 722 -10.41 15.35 -7.17
C ALA A 722 -9.63 14.03 -7.20
N PHE A 723 -9.15 13.56 -6.03
CA PHE A 723 -8.49 12.26 -5.93
C PHE A 723 -9.44 11.06 -6.05
N ALA A 724 -10.72 11.21 -5.77
CA ALA A 724 -11.72 10.18 -6.04
C ALA A 724 -11.93 9.96 -7.54
N GLU A 725 -11.82 11.01 -8.37
CA GLU A 725 -11.81 10.86 -9.84
C GLU A 725 -10.58 10.10 -10.33
N VAL A 726 -9.42 10.35 -9.73
CA VAL A 726 -8.17 9.59 -10.00
C VAL A 726 -8.38 8.10 -9.70
N ASP A 727 -8.98 7.77 -8.56
CA ASP A 727 -9.27 6.39 -8.15
C ASP A 727 -10.29 5.71 -9.10
N ALA A 728 -11.33 6.44 -9.54
CA ALA A 728 -12.29 5.95 -10.53
C ALA A 728 -11.62 5.66 -11.89
N MET A 729 -10.74 6.56 -12.36
CA MET A 729 -9.96 6.38 -13.58
C MET A 729 -9.06 5.14 -13.55
N GLN A 730 -8.46 4.82 -12.40
CA GLN A 730 -7.63 3.62 -12.24
C GLN A 730 -8.45 2.33 -12.41
N TYR A 731 -9.70 2.31 -11.93
CA TYR A 731 -10.59 1.15 -12.07
C TYR A 731 -10.93 0.85 -13.53
N LEU A 732 -11.05 1.89 -14.38
CA LEU A 732 -11.29 1.71 -15.81
C LEU A 732 -10.10 1.05 -16.52
N LYS A 733 -8.87 1.36 -16.10
CA LYS A 733 -7.64 0.81 -16.67
C LYS A 733 -7.29 -0.59 -16.16
N GLY A 734 -7.95 -1.06 -15.11
CA GLY A 734 -7.71 -2.36 -14.50
C GLY A 734 -8.22 -3.53 -15.35
N ARG A 735 -7.44 -4.62 -15.41
CA ARG A 735 -7.76 -5.84 -16.19
C ARG A 735 -8.28 -7.00 -15.32
N SER A 736 -9.25 -6.74 -14.44
CA SER A 736 -9.94 -7.85 -13.73
C SER A 736 -10.79 -8.65 -14.70
N THR A 737 -10.82 -9.98 -14.63
CA THR A 737 -11.75 -10.79 -15.45
C THR A 737 -13.18 -10.76 -14.88
N PHE A 738 -13.33 -10.88 -13.56
CA PHE A 738 -14.59 -10.75 -12.85
C PHE A 738 -14.98 -9.27 -12.64
N ILE A 739 -16.23 -8.91 -12.94
CA ILE A 739 -16.79 -7.57 -12.70
C ILE A 739 -17.79 -7.66 -11.56
N ASN A 740 -17.47 -7.08 -10.42
CA ASN A 740 -18.49 -6.70 -9.45
C ASN A 740 -18.97 -5.28 -9.77
N PRO A 741 -20.17 -5.08 -10.34
CA PRO A 741 -20.64 -3.75 -10.75
C PRO A 741 -20.71 -2.76 -9.58
N VAL A 742 -21.01 -3.24 -8.36
CA VAL A 742 -21.10 -2.39 -7.17
C VAL A 742 -19.76 -1.71 -6.88
N SER A 743 -18.63 -2.39 -7.12
CA SER A 743 -17.31 -1.80 -6.91
C SER A 743 -17.04 -0.58 -7.80
N PHE A 744 -17.58 -0.56 -9.02
CA PHE A 744 -17.45 0.59 -9.94
C PHE A 744 -18.42 1.72 -9.55
N ILE A 745 -19.68 1.37 -9.26
CA ILE A 745 -20.71 2.33 -8.83
C ILE A 745 -20.28 3.04 -7.54
N ARG A 746 -19.65 2.32 -6.59
CA ARG A 746 -19.09 2.91 -5.36
C ARG A 746 -18.08 4.02 -5.65
N LYS A 747 -17.25 3.90 -6.68
CA LYS A 747 -16.27 4.96 -7.02
C LYS A 747 -16.96 6.24 -7.47
N ARG A 748 -17.96 6.13 -8.35
CA ARG A 748 -18.77 7.29 -8.74
C ARG A 748 -19.52 7.89 -7.55
N PHE A 749 -20.15 7.04 -6.74
CA PHE A 749 -20.86 7.44 -5.53
C PHE A 749 -19.97 8.29 -4.61
N ILE A 750 -18.74 7.82 -4.32
CA ILE A 750 -17.79 8.53 -3.46
C ILE A 750 -17.39 9.88 -4.07
N ALA A 751 -17.04 9.90 -5.36
CA ALA A 751 -16.61 11.12 -6.03
C ALA A 751 -17.75 12.17 -6.09
N ASP A 752 -18.99 11.76 -6.36
CA ASP A 752 -20.15 12.65 -6.36
C ASP A 752 -20.52 13.13 -4.95
N LEU A 753 -20.43 12.27 -3.93
CA LEU A 753 -20.68 12.66 -2.54
C LEU A 753 -19.68 13.73 -2.08
N TYR A 754 -18.38 13.53 -2.33
CA TYR A 754 -17.35 14.51 -1.95
C TYR A 754 -17.46 15.80 -2.77
N ARG A 755 -17.77 15.72 -4.07
CA ARG A 755 -18.00 16.92 -4.88
C ARG A 755 -19.24 17.68 -4.43
N GLY A 756 -20.31 16.97 -4.03
CA GLY A 756 -21.51 17.56 -3.44
C GLY A 756 -21.21 18.31 -2.14
N LEU A 757 -20.39 17.73 -1.24
CA LEU A 757 -19.93 18.40 -0.02
C LEU A 757 -19.06 19.63 -0.33
N ALA A 758 -18.16 19.54 -1.30
CA ALA A 758 -17.36 20.69 -1.74
C ALA A 758 -18.23 21.82 -2.28
N LEU A 759 -19.22 21.51 -3.14
CA LEU A 759 -20.16 22.50 -3.68
C LEU A 759 -21.05 23.11 -2.58
N HIS A 760 -21.43 22.32 -1.58
CA HIS A 760 -22.17 22.79 -0.41
C HIS A 760 -21.36 23.83 0.37
N ASP A 761 -20.09 23.54 0.67
CA ASP A 761 -19.16 24.46 1.34
C ASP A 761 -18.85 25.71 0.50
N GLU A 762 -18.82 25.56 -0.83
CA GLU A 762 -18.68 26.65 -1.81
C GLU A 762 -19.96 27.51 -1.95
N GLY A 763 -21.07 27.11 -1.32
CA GLY A 763 -22.36 27.80 -1.36
C GLY A 763 -23.23 27.49 -2.58
N ASN A 764 -22.83 26.56 -3.45
CA ASN A 764 -23.62 26.11 -4.59
C ASN A 764 -24.60 25.00 -4.17
N GLN A 765 -25.63 25.40 -3.42
CA GLN A 765 -26.58 24.47 -2.80
C GLN A 765 -27.40 23.66 -3.80
N GLU A 766 -27.76 24.26 -4.94
CA GLU A 766 -28.59 23.59 -5.95
C GLU A 766 -27.86 22.37 -6.51
N GLU A 767 -26.60 22.56 -6.92
CA GLU A 767 -25.82 21.51 -7.55
C GLU A 767 -25.38 20.45 -6.53
N ALA A 768 -25.02 20.88 -5.31
CA ALA A 768 -24.75 19.95 -4.21
C ALA A 768 -25.95 19.02 -3.96
N ASN A 769 -27.17 19.56 -3.90
CA ASN A 769 -28.39 18.78 -3.69
C ASN A 769 -28.70 17.81 -4.83
N LYS A 770 -28.36 18.15 -6.09
CA LYS A 770 -28.48 17.22 -7.22
C LYS A 770 -27.56 16.02 -7.03
N LEU A 771 -26.28 16.27 -6.69
CA LEU A 771 -25.31 15.20 -6.46
C LEU A 771 -25.68 14.32 -5.26
N PHE A 772 -26.17 14.87 -4.16
CA PHE A 772 -26.62 14.05 -3.02
C PHE A 772 -27.78 13.11 -3.36
N ARG A 773 -28.69 13.54 -4.24
CA ARG A 773 -29.81 12.72 -4.70
C ARG A 773 -29.37 11.66 -5.71
N SER A 774 -28.67 12.07 -6.76
CA SER A 774 -28.25 11.15 -7.82
C SER A 774 -27.27 10.09 -7.31
N SER A 775 -26.32 10.46 -6.45
CA SER A 775 -25.41 9.50 -5.81
C SER A 775 -26.18 8.48 -4.96
N PHE A 776 -27.18 8.90 -4.19
CA PHE A 776 -28.03 7.96 -3.46
C PHE A 776 -28.81 7.03 -4.39
N GLU A 777 -29.40 7.55 -5.47
CA GLU A 777 -30.22 6.78 -6.40
C GLU A 777 -29.45 5.64 -7.07
N ILE A 778 -28.19 5.87 -7.46
CA ILE A 778 -27.36 4.85 -8.11
C ILE A 778 -26.96 3.70 -7.16
N LEU A 779 -26.99 3.92 -5.83
CA LEU A 779 -26.50 2.96 -4.84
C LEU A 779 -27.27 2.97 -3.50
N ASN A 780 -28.60 2.90 -3.55
CA ASN A 780 -29.47 2.98 -2.35
C ASN A 780 -29.67 1.67 -1.55
N GLY A 781 -28.83 0.65 -1.76
CA GLY A 781 -28.94 -0.64 -1.05
C GLY A 781 -27.63 -1.12 -0.43
N ASP A 782 -26.56 -0.34 -0.58
CA ASP A 782 -25.21 -0.76 -0.22
C ASP A 782 -24.79 -0.27 1.16
N GLY A 783 -23.91 -1.04 1.81
CA GLY A 783 -23.37 -0.71 3.13
C GLY A 783 -22.57 0.61 3.18
N ILE A 784 -21.98 1.06 2.06
CA ILE A 784 -21.19 2.30 2.01
C ILE A 784 -21.97 3.55 2.45
N LEU A 785 -23.31 3.51 2.35
CA LEU A 785 -24.18 4.59 2.81
C LEU A 785 -24.04 4.86 4.32
N ALA A 786 -23.82 3.80 5.10
CA ALA A 786 -23.61 3.91 6.54
C ALA A 786 -22.21 4.47 6.87
N ASP A 787 -21.22 4.18 6.03
CA ASP A 787 -19.84 4.60 6.27
C ASP A 787 -19.67 6.10 6.01
N ASP A 788 -20.24 6.60 4.91
CA ASP A 788 -20.00 7.95 4.39
C ASP A 788 -21.29 8.77 4.29
N TYR A 789 -22.31 8.27 3.59
CA TYR A 789 -23.47 9.07 3.20
C TYR A 789 -24.22 9.67 4.39
N PHE A 790 -24.73 8.82 5.28
CA PHE A 790 -25.57 9.27 6.38
C PHE A 790 -24.81 10.12 7.41
N PRO A 791 -23.60 9.72 7.86
CA PRO A 791 -22.81 10.59 8.73
C PRO A 791 -22.54 11.97 8.11
N LEU A 792 -22.10 12.03 6.84
CA LEU A 792 -21.69 13.28 6.22
C LEU A 792 -22.87 14.21 5.91
N LEU A 793 -24.00 13.69 5.44
CA LEU A 793 -25.21 14.52 5.25
C LEU A 793 -25.71 15.10 6.57
N ARG A 794 -25.63 14.34 7.66
CA ARG A 794 -26.03 14.81 8.98
C ARG A 794 -25.10 15.90 9.49
N GLU A 795 -23.78 15.72 9.35
CA GLU A 795 -22.78 16.74 9.69
C GLU A 795 -22.94 18.01 8.85
N ALA A 796 -23.34 17.89 7.58
CA ALA A 796 -23.65 19.02 6.70
C ALA A 796 -25.03 19.66 6.97
N GLY A 797 -25.79 19.18 7.96
CA GLY A 797 -27.11 19.72 8.32
C GLY A 797 -28.23 19.37 7.33
N LEU A 798 -28.02 18.41 6.43
CA LEU A 798 -28.98 17.99 5.40
C LEU A 798 -29.99 16.96 5.93
N ILE A 799 -30.58 17.24 7.10
CA ILE A 799 -31.38 16.28 7.88
C ILE A 799 -32.61 15.76 7.13
N ALA A 800 -33.28 16.61 6.34
CA ALA A 800 -34.48 16.20 5.60
C ALA A 800 -34.17 15.17 4.49
N GLU A 801 -33.03 15.34 3.81
CA GLU A 801 -32.53 14.43 2.78
C GLU A 801 -32.08 13.12 3.43
N HIS A 802 -31.27 13.23 4.49
CA HIS A 802 -30.83 12.13 5.34
C HIS A 802 -32.00 11.25 5.81
N ASP A 803 -33.02 11.81 6.45
CA ASP A 803 -34.13 11.06 7.05
C ASP A 803 -35.06 10.44 6.01
N ARG A 804 -35.20 11.07 4.83
CA ARG A 804 -35.96 10.48 3.73
C ARG A 804 -35.23 9.26 3.17
N ASN A 805 -33.94 9.40 2.90
CA ASN A 805 -33.13 8.35 2.28
C ASN A 805 -32.93 7.18 3.25
N PHE A 806 -32.75 7.45 4.56
CA PHE A 806 -32.69 6.42 5.60
C PHE A 806 -33.95 5.55 5.62
N ARG A 807 -35.15 6.15 5.59
CA ARG A 807 -36.41 5.39 5.60
C ARG A 807 -36.55 4.44 4.41
N ILE A 808 -36.05 4.83 3.24
CA ILE A 808 -36.06 3.99 2.04
C ILE A 808 -35.19 2.75 2.25
N VAL A 809 -33.94 2.96 2.68
CA VAL A 809 -32.97 1.87 2.90
C VAL A 809 -33.44 0.95 4.03
N TYR A 810 -33.85 1.52 5.15
CA TYR A 810 -34.27 0.77 6.33
C TYR A 810 -35.52 -0.07 6.05
N GLY A 811 -36.48 0.47 5.29
CA GLY A 811 -37.65 -0.26 4.83
C GLY A 811 -37.32 -1.43 3.90
N ARG A 812 -36.27 -1.31 3.07
CA ARG A 812 -35.80 -2.43 2.24
C ARG A 812 -35.18 -3.54 3.09
N LEU A 813 -34.32 -3.18 4.04
CA LEU A 813 -33.70 -4.13 4.96
C LEU A 813 -34.74 -4.88 5.80
N ALA A 814 -35.79 -4.19 6.25
CA ALA A 814 -36.92 -4.82 6.95
C ALA A 814 -37.60 -5.92 6.11
N LYS A 815 -37.86 -5.64 4.81
CA LYS A 815 -38.44 -6.64 3.90
C LYS A 815 -37.51 -7.85 3.68
N SER A 816 -36.20 -7.60 3.57
CA SER A 816 -35.20 -8.67 3.45
C SER A 816 -35.17 -9.57 4.70
N ILE A 817 -35.28 -8.97 5.90
CA ILE A 817 -35.41 -9.71 7.17
C ILE A 817 -36.72 -10.50 7.24
N GLU A 818 -37.84 -9.94 6.78
CA GLU A 818 -39.13 -10.65 6.72
C GLU A 818 -39.06 -11.88 5.80
N ALA A 819 -38.38 -11.75 4.65
CA ALA A 819 -38.17 -12.84 3.70
C ALA A 819 -37.20 -13.91 4.23
N TYR A 820 -36.13 -13.49 4.94
CA TYR A 820 -35.08 -14.37 5.45
C TYR A 820 -34.78 -14.10 6.94
N PRO A 821 -35.65 -14.55 7.87
CA PRO A 821 -35.55 -14.21 9.30
C PRO A 821 -34.36 -14.84 10.03
N LYS A 822 -33.62 -15.74 9.37
CA LYS A 822 -32.40 -16.39 9.87
C LYS A 822 -31.11 -15.75 9.30
N ALA A 823 -31.22 -14.76 8.42
CA ALA A 823 -30.08 -14.07 7.79
C ALA A 823 -29.40 -13.11 8.78
N HIS A 824 -28.46 -13.63 9.57
CA HIS A 824 -27.78 -12.85 10.62
C HIS A 824 -27.07 -11.59 10.11
N ASN A 825 -26.56 -11.62 8.88
CA ASN A 825 -25.90 -10.51 8.21
C ASN A 825 -26.85 -9.33 7.95
N THR A 826 -28.08 -9.57 7.49
CA THR A 826 -29.05 -8.49 7.21
C THR A 826 -29.50 -7.78 8.49
N TYR A 827 -29.62 -8.51 9.61
CA TYR A 827 -29.85 -7.89 10.93
C TYR A 827 -28.71 -6.95 11.32
N ASN A 828 -27.45 -7.38 11.12
CA ASN A 828 -26.30 -6.52 11.37
C ASN A 828 -26.29 -5.31 10.42
N SER A 829 -26.51 -5.50 9.12
CA SER A 829 -26.56 -4.40 8.14
C SER A 829 -27.60 -3.35 8.53
N ALA A 830 -28.78 -3.77 8.99
CA ALA A 830 -29.81 -2.86 9.49
C ALA A 830 -29.38 -2.12 10.77
N ALA A 831 -28.77 -2.82 11.73
CA ALA A 831 -28.25 -2.16 12.94
C ALA A 831 -27.10 -1.18 12.64
N TRP A 832 -26.20 -1.53 11.72
CA TRP A 832 -25.12 -0.66 11.25
C TRP A 832 -25.68 0.59 10.58
N MET A 833 -26.60 0.42 9.63
CA MET A 833 -27.27 1.53 8.94
C MET A 833 -27.97 2.48 9.93
N ALA A 834 -28.72 1.93 10.89
CA ALA A 834 -29.46 2.70 11.89
C ALA A 834 -28.55 3.44 12.87
N SER A 835 -27.49 2.80 13.37
CA SER A 835 -26.53 3.42 14.28
C SER A 835 -25.76 4.55 13.61
N ARG A 836 -25.25 4.33 12.39
CA ARG A 836 -24.53 5.33 11.61
C ARG A 836 -25.40 6.50 11.17
N ALA A 837 -26.67 6.24 10.87
CA ALA A 837 -27.68 7.29 10.62
C ALA A 837 -28.18 7.97 11.90
N CYS A 838 -27.87 7.44 13.09
CA CYS A 838 -28.43 7.92 14.37
C CYS A 838 -29.97 7.93 14.38
N ARG A 839 -30.59 6.89 13.79
CA ARG A 839 -32.04 6.70 13.71
C ARG A 839 -32.42 5.30 14.17
N GLU A 840 -33.63 5.15 14.70
CA GLU A 840 -34.16 3.84 15.14
C GLU A 840 -33.24 3.06 16.09
N LEU A 841 -32.45 3.75 16.95
CA LEU A 841 -31.45 3.13 17.83
C LEU A 841 -32.01 2.02 18.76
N PRO A 842 -33.25 2.11 19.31
CA PRO A 842 -33.83 1.00 20.08
C PRO A 842 -34.04 -0.27 19.26
N ASP A 843 -34.43 -0.12 18.00
CA ASP A 843 -34.64 -1.24 17.08
C ASP A 843 -33.29 -1.76 16.54
N ALA A 844 -32.33 -0.86 16.28
CA ALA A 844 -30.95 -1.21 15.97
C ALA A 844 -30.34 -2.12 17.05
N MET A 845 -30.55 -1.81 18.34
CA MET A 845 -30.10 -2.63 19.47
C MET A 845 -30.68 -4.05 19.39
N GLN A 846 -31.99 -4.18 19.21
CA GLN A 846 -32.64 -5.50 19.11
C GLN A 846 -32.11 -6.31 17.93
N LYS A 847 -31.89 -5.66 16.78
CA LYS A 847 -31.34 -6.30 15.59
C LYS A 847 -29.90 -6.78 15.80
N ILE A 848 -29.03 -5.98 16.41
CA ILE A 848 -27.65 -6.40 16.66
C ILE A 848 -27.55 -7.49 17.73
N GLU A 849 -28.39 -7.45 18.77
CA GLU A 849 -28.52 -8.53 19.76
C GLU A 849 -28.94 -9.84 19.08
N ARG A 850 -29.88 -9.78 18.12
CA ARG A 850 -30.31 -10.93 17.33
C ARG A 850 -29.19 -11.47 16.44
N ALA A 851 -28.43 -10.60 15.77
CA ALA A 851 -27.28 -11.00 14.95
C ALA A 851 -26.18 -11.66 15.79
N LEU A 852 -25.82 -11.08 16.95
CA LEU A 852 -24.81 -11.63 17.86
C LEU A 852 -25.27 -12.94 18.52
N ALA A 853 -26.57 -13.13 18.76
CA ALA A 853 -27.09 -14.41 19.22
C ALA A 853 -26.87 -15.55 18.20
N MET A 854 -26.81 -15.23 16.90
CA MET A 854 -26.51 -16.20 15.83
C MET A 854 -25.00 -16.32 15.54
N ARG A 855 -24.24 -15.23 15.71
CA ARG A 855 -22.79 -15.14 15.44
C ARG A 855 -22.09 -14.26 16.50
N PRO A 856 -21.76 -14.81 17.68
CA PRO A 856 -21.32 -14.01 18.84
C PRO A 856 -19.91 -13.40 18.73
N ARG A 857 -19.06 -13.96 17.85
CA ARG A 857 -17.66 -13.53 17.68
C ARG A 857 -17.34 -12.91 16.32
N GLN A 858 -18.37 -12.53 15.56
CA GLN A 858 -18.16 -11.83 14.30
C GLN A 858 -17.68 -10.40 14.60
N ALA A 859 -16.46 -10.03 14.17
CA ALA A 859 -15.87 -8.71 14.46
C ALA A 859 -16.80 -7.55 14.09
N ALA A 860 -17.33 -7.57 12.86
CA ALA A 860 -18.23 -6.55 12.37
C ALA A 860 -19.49 -6.39 13.24
N TYR A 861 -19.95 -7.44 13.92
CA TYR A 861 -21.19 -7.38 14.71
C TYR A 861 -20.91 -6.82 16.10
N LEU A 862 -19.75 -7.17 16.67
CA LEU A 862 -19.26 -6.56 17.89
C LEU A 862 -18.97 -5.06 17.70
N ASP A 863 -18.45 -4.69 16.53
CA ASP A 863 -18.24 -3.29 16.17
C ASP A 863 -19.56 -2.54 15.96
N THR A 864 -20.54 -3.12 15.24
CA THR A 864 -21.89 -2.54 15.14
C THR A 864 -22.53 -2.35 16.52
N MET A 865 -22.35 -3.29 17.44
CA MET A 865 -22.84 -3.14 18.83
C MET A 865 -22.16 -1.95 19.51
N ALA A 866 -20.84 -1.79 19.34
CA ALA A 866 -20.11 -0.64 19.82
C ALA A 866 -20.63 0.67 19.23
N GLU A 867 -20.88 0.71 17.92
CA GLU A 867 -21.44 1.87 17.22
C GLU A 867 -22.84 2.24 17.73
N VAL A 868 -23.71 1.25 17.96
CA VAL A 868 -25.04 1.49 18.53
C VAL A 868 -24.92 2.15 19.92
N TRP A 869 -24.00 1.69 20.77
CA TRP A 869 -23.75 2.33 22.07
C TRP A 869 -23.16 3.74 21.92
N PHE A 870 -22.25 3.94 20.97
CA PHE A 870 -21.65 5.24 20.69
C PHE A 870 -22.68 6.25 20.18
N ALA A 871 -23.56 5.86 19.28
CA ALA A 871 -24.68 6.67 18.80
C ALA A 871 -25.70 6.98 19.91
N LYS A 872 -25.83 6.11 20.92
CA LYS A 872 -26.59 6.36 22.16
C LYS A 872 -25.84 7.20 23.19
N GLN A 873 -24.64 7.69 22.86
CA GLN A 873 -23.77 8.49 23.71
C GLN A 873 -23.24 7.76 24.96
N ASP A 874 -23.16 6.43 24.94
CA ASP A 874 -22.53 5.61 26.00
C ASP A 874 -21.13 5.16 25.58
N ARG A 875 -20.14 6.03 25.84
CA ARG A 875 -18.74 5.77 25.48
C ARG A 875 -18.17 4.53 26.17
N SER A 876 -18.51 4.32 27.44
CA SER A 876 -17.94 3.22 28.23
C SER A 876 -18.30 1.88 27.58
N LYS A 877 -19.57 1.70 27.20
CA LYS A 877 -20.00 0.49 26.52
C LYS A 877 -19.48 0.40 25.09
N ALA A 878 -19.44 1.50 24.35
CA ALA A 878 -18.85 1.50 23.01
C ALA A 878 -17.41 0.97 23.04
N VAL A 879 -16.58 1.48 23.94
CA VAL A 879 -15.19 1.03 24.12
C VAL A 879 -15.11 -0.43 24.57
N GLU A 880 -16.01 -0.87 25.47
CA GLU A 880 -16.07 -2.27 25.91
C GLU A 880 -16.32 -3.23 24.72
N TRP A 881 -17.34 -2.94 23.90
CA TRP A 881 -17.70 -3.79 22.76
C TRP A 881 -16.69 -3.72 21.63
N SER A 882 -16.15 -2.54 21.34
CA SER A 882 -15.12 -2.38 20.32
C SER A 882 -13.80 -3.08 20.73
N ARG A 883 -13.46 -3.09 22.02
CA ARG A 883 -12.34 -3.91 22.51
C ARG A 883 -12.55 -5.39 22.21
N LYS A 884 -13.78 -5.92 22.42
CA LYS A 884 -14.11 -7.31 22.05
C LYS A 884 -14.00 -7.51 20.54
N ALA A 885 -14.42 -6.54 19.74
CA ALA A 885 -14.28 -6.58 18.28
C ALA A 885 -12.83 -6.60 17.80
N VAL A 886 -11.90 -5.97 18.52
CA VAL A 886 -10.46 -5.98 18.15
C VAL A 886 -9.74 -7.22 18.69
N ARG A 887 -10.08 -7.69 19.89
CA ARG A 887 -9.30 -8.71 20.62
C ARG A 887 -9.91 -10.10 20.60
N ASP A 888 -11.23 -10.17 20.74
CA ASP A 888 -11.94 -11.40 21.09
C ASP A 888 -12.79 -11.95 19.95
N SER A 889 -12.64 -11.41 18.73
CA SER A 889 -13.43 -11.80 17.56
C SER A 889 -12.60 -12.55 16.52
N PHE A 890 -13.31 -13.17 15.57
CA PHE A 890 -12.71 -13.58 14.30
C PHE A 890 -12.51 -12.34 13.43
N HIS A 891 -11.36 -12.23 12.76
CA HIS A 891 -11.00 -11.14 11.84
C HIS A 891 -10.73 -9.76 12.47
N GLY A 892 -10.85 -9.64 13.80
CA GLY A 892 -10.78 -8.37 14.52
C GLY A 892 -9.37 -7.80 14.66
N GLY A 893 -8.44 -8.66 15.05
CA GLY A 893 -7.03 -8.32 15.22
C GLY A 893 -6.21 -8.69 13.97
N SER A 894 -6.78 -8.47 12.79
CA SER A 894 -6.09 -8.75 11.54
C SER A 894 -5.15 -7.61 11.14
N GLY A 895 -4.16 -7.92 10.32
CA GLY A 895 -3.34 -6.93 9.61
C GLY A 895 -4.01 -6.39 8.35
N SER A 896 -5.21 -6.87 7.99
CA SER A 896 -5.92 -6.44 6.80
C SER A 896 -6.53 -5.04 7.00
N GLU A 897 -6.98 -4.43 5.91
CA GLU A 897 -7.66 -3.13 5.95
C GLU A 897 -8.89 -3.15 6.88
N ALA A 898 -9.64 -4.25 6.92
CA ALA A 898 -10.78 -4.41 7.83
C ALA A 898 -10.34 -4.38 9.31
N GLY A 899 -9.24 -5.07 9.66
CA GLY A 899 -8.70 -5.04 11.02
C GLY A 899 -8.12 -3.68 11.40
N VAL A 900 -7.51 -2.96 10.45
CA VAL A 900 -7.09 -1.56 10.65
C VAL A 900 -8.31 -0.68 10.94
N GLY A 901 -9.37 -0.79 10.13
CA GLY A 901 -10.61 -0.03 10.32
C GLY A 901 -11.25 -0.26 11.70
N LEU A 902 -11.24 -1.48 12.22
CA LEU A 902 -11.73 -1.77 13.58
C LEU A 902 -10.90 -1.10 14.67
N ARG A 903 -9.58 -1.00 14.50
CA ARG A 903 -8.71 -0.26 15.44
C ARG A 903 -8.94 1.25 15.35
N GLU A 904 -9.16 1.78 14.15
CA GLU A 904 -9.55 3.18 13.98
C GLU A 904 -10.90 3.48 14.65
N GLN A 905 -11.88 2.57 14.53
CA GLN A 905 -13.15 2.66 15.25
C GLN A 905 -12.94 2.65 16.76
N TYR A 906 -12.12 1.72 17.26
CA TYR A 906 -11.76 1.66 18.68
C TYR A 906 -11.18 2.99 19.20
N ASP A 907 -10.25 3.59 18.46
CA ASP A 907 -9.64 4.88 18.80
C ASP A 907 -10.69 6.02 18.76
N ARG A 908 -11.57 6.00 17.76
CA ARG A 908 -12.68 6.94 17.63
C ARG A 908 -13.61 6.85 18.83
N PHE A 909 -13.95 5.65 19.28
CA PHE A 909 -14.79 5.49 20.47
C PHE A 909 -14.11 5.95 21.75
N ILE A 910 -12.79 5.82 21.86
CA ILE A 910 -12.04 6.32 23.02
C ILE A 910 -12.07 7.86 23.08
N SER A 911 -11.79 8.53 21.97
CA SER A 911 -11.44 9.96 21.99
C SER A 911 -12.28 10.86 21.08
N GLY A 912 -12.90 10.32 20.03
CA GLY A 912 -13.67 11.08 19.06
C GLY A 912 -14.96 11.65 19.62
N GLU A 913 -15.51 12.68 19.00
CA GLU A 913 -16.78 13.29 19.41
C GLU A 913 -17.97 12.35 19.13
N PHE A 914 -19.02 12.47 19.94
CA PHE A 914 -20.27 11.74 19.65
C PHE A 914 -20.92 12.27 18.37
N PRO A 915 -21.61 11.41 17.61
CA PRO A 915 -22.34 11.88 16.45
C PRO A 915 -23.42 12.88 16.87
N VAL A 916 -23.59 13.92 16.05
CA VAL A 916 -24.71 14.85 16.18
C VAL A 916 -26.02 14.05 15.99
N PRO A 917 -27.04 14.23 16.85
CA PRO A 917 -28.32 13.51 16.73
C PRO A 917 -29.05 13.75 15.41
#